data_AF-L2GPF3-F1
#
_entry.id   AF-L2GPF3-F1
#
_cell.length_a   1.000
_cell.length_b   1.000
_cell.length_c   1.000
_cell.angle_alpha   90.00
_cell.angle_beta   90.00
_cell.angle_gamma   90.00
#
_symmetry.space_group_name_H-M   'P 1'
#
loop_
_entity.id
_entity.type
_entity.pdbx_description
1 polymer ?
#
loop_
_entity_poly.entity_id
_entity_poly.type
_entity_poly.pdbx_seq_one_letter_code
_entity_poly.pdbx_strand_id
1 'polypeptide(L)'
;MITLWIGFILGFVFFPILYAIIPGFFGIHKAKHTFSRTKRPNLPISQKLKEEIKKGLVLTESLAWVNVVIQRIYFDSIRNYNFEHKIRQSIMRNFASVMGEGLLRSVKITGLNFGFEAPYLKSIRLITLDEYNRISENGKSDLKLCNDEVVSKDIKQGNSIYSNRMINFSSMSNINDNIDEKLNIKSLDDILEDKEQSENNILLKCPEFDKDCGHGEISSINGLQREIQFEFNQSNHFDNIKHQEIYRNVTLLGNLEYNGAIQMMIEIELPKGIHVNSIITLKKLQSDFLFRTPAVGYNTRYEVTLINSPEIEIDVCSGLVTGDRKLYFQNSISSFLRRTAFNSLKSMFFYPSWFQAISPMVPSGRSCEFIPRQIMMDNIEEAEAEFEKILLIINCDYKILDIKNDVVHRKTYSMINNVDYVNSWSFKLPKGTATSHRDGFSLYEGLSVYESKVLYSFETLEIFKSILANIKEVKVIHKKKSISLIRIVMKNYELDLVRMVYKNSLMFFKNGSKYSEFLAFKIQDEELHLFSFSNKSSDLFINSKRVIKLKKAIENPSEQSRLNQSITDSFLPTETSEVSDTESKILGIEELFKEALSSEIDSFNIFDITFQLKKSVLHRILLDDSLRMKNFNESAKIISSQYQSEKIRSFVVEYPVNDEKECVKIYSFFSKGYVIDLCPEKSGVFIHNLIKVKSKKTKENDTRKFNEAPNSLAMVESDTNEFDSSQKLLKSIKSSKLENSTKLHILYKSLSTVVFPNFFIEVIKIKSSFLKYFNLADKIEYKHSRNELKIESYVKKGTIFLQFMTEIEDDFSLSIFSCKTQLIVFEIYKIISSKEFTLIYPVDNDYIKIGIVSKHRKNISIDYKFINFEYDKDIYLNGRIGLDNNHKLKIKIEGTPSHVIFWEKNFGIPLKCYIQDSEEKNLIGECGVLRSEDREYLLVFKNKKEKKRNIDIFAGLAEFY
;
A
#
# COMPACT_ATOMS: atom_id res chain seq x y z
N MET A 1 -3.77 -5.70 -27.43
CA MET A 1 -2.65 -5.83 -28.41
C MET A 1 -1.91 -4.51 -28.62
N ILE A 2 -2.56 -3.40 -29.00
CA ILE A 2 -1.86 -2.11 -29.18
C ILE A 2 -1.23 -1.61 -27.87
N THR A 3 -1.94 -1.68 -26.74
CA THR A 3 -1.42 -1.39 -25.39
C THR A 3 -0.27 -2.32 -24.94
N LEU A 4 -0.26 -3.57 -25.43
CA LEU A 4 0.79 -4.56 -25.19
C LEU A 4 2.08 -4.15 -25.88
N TRP A 5 1.98 -3.79 -27.17
CA TRP A 5 3.10 -3.27 -27.95
C TRP A 5 3.57 -1.90 -27.45
N ILE A 6 2.65 -0.99 -27.10
CA ILE A 6 2.93 0.32 -26.47
C ILE A 6 3.81 0.16 -25.24
N GLY A 7 3.41 -0.70 -24.31
CA GLY A 7 4.13 -0.86 -23.07
C GLY A 7 5.42 -1.68 -23.22
N PHE A 8 5.44 -2.67 -24.13
CA PHE A 8 6.65 -3.42 -24.44
C PHE A 8 7.69 -2.44 -24.97
N ILE A 9 7.32 -1.61 -25.93
CA ILE A 9 8.21 -0.65 -26.59
C ILE A 9 8.64 0.50 -25.66
N LEU A 10 7.72 1.07 -24.88
CA LEU A 10 8.03 2.14 -23.91
C LEU A 10 8.92 1.65 -22.78
N GLY A 11 8.72 0.40 -22.37
CA GLY A 11 9.46 -0.21 -21.29
C GLY A 11 10.82 -0.78 -21.73
N PHE A 12 10.86 -1.32 -22.94
CA PHE A 12 11.97 -2.09 -23.47
C PHE A 12 12.99 -1.19 -24.20
N VAL A 13 12.50 -0.20 -24.96
CA VAL A 13 13.36 0.59 -25.85
C VAL A 13 13.56 2.03 -25.35
N PHE A 14 12.57 2.63 -24.68
CA PHE A 14 12.69 4.00 -24.15
C PHE A 14 13.44 4.10 -22.84
N PHE A 15 13.12 3.21 -21.90
CA PHE A 15 13.57 3.33 -20.53
C PHE A 15 15.11 3.22 -20.38
N PRO A 16 15.81 2.32 -21.11
CA PRO A 16 17.27 2.28 -21.14
C PRO A 16 17.92 3.56 -21.66
N ILE A 17 17.34 4.14 -22.71
CA ILE A 17 17.86 5.33 -23.40
C ILE A 17 17.60 6.58 -22.57
N LEU A 18 16.47 6.64 -21.86
CA LEU A 18 16.14 7.75 -20.99
C LEU A 18 16.93 7.80 -19.70
N TYR A 19 17.21 6.62 -19.15
CA TYR A 19 18.08 6.50 -18.00
C TYR A 19 19.55 6.76 -18.35
N ALA A 20 19.90 6.81 -19.64
CA ALA A 20 21.25 7.06 -20.11
C ALA A 20 21.86 8.40 -19.72
N ILE A 21 20.99 9.33 -19.34
CA ILE A 21 21.33 10.73 -19.09
C ILE A 21 21.34 11.02 -17.58
N ILE A 22 21.17 9.98 -16.76
CA ILE A 22 21.21 10.07 -15.30
C ILE A 22 22.65 9.91 -14.84
N PRO A 23 23.20 10.79 -13.99
CA PRO A 23 24.42 10.60 -13.25
C PRO A 23 24.19 9.94 -11.87
N GLY A 24 25.00 8.95 -11.50
CA GLY A 24 24.87 8.12 -10.30
C GLY A 24 26.26 7.64 -9.85
N PHE A 25 26.75 8.26 -8.79
CA PHE A 25 27.88 7.79 -7.99
C PHE A 25 27.33 6.93 -6.84
N PHE A 26 27.90 5.74 -6.70
CA PHE A 26 27.81 4.67 -5.68
C PHE A 26 26.54 4.43 -4.83
N GLY A 27 26.33 3.13 -4.57
CA GLY A 27 25.64 2.67 -3.36
C GLY A 27 24.16 2.33 -3.53
N ILE A 28 23.78 1.52 -4.53
CA ILE A 28 22.58 0.70 -4.34
C ILE A 28 22.89 -0.16 -3.10
N HIS A 29 22.32 0.22 -1.95
CA HIS A 29 22.07 -0.70 -0.86
C HIS A 29 21.39 -1.90 -1.52
N LYS A 30 22.17 -2.93 -1.82
CA LYS A 30 21.68 -4.29 -1.97
C LYS A 30 21.09 -4.63 -0.60
N ALA A 31 19.89 -4.13 -0.32
CA ALA A 31 18.98 -4.88 0.51
C ALA A 31 19.00 -6.26 -0.14
N LYS A 32 19.64 -7.21 0.56
CA LYS A 32 19.58 -8.63 0.24
C LYS A 32 18.10 -8.96 0.31
N HIS A 33 17.37 -8.66 -0.75
CA HIS A 33 16.09 -9.28 -0.98
C HIS A 33 16.46 -10.71 -1.38
N THR A 34 16.66 -11.54 -0.35
CA THR A 34 16.65 -12.98 -0.47
C THR A 34 15.24 -13.37 -0.89
N PHE A 35 14.94 -13.19 -2.16
CA PHE A 35 13.71 -13.68 -2.75
C PHE A 35 13.87 -15.20 -2.89
N SER A 36 12.97 -15.97 -2.28
CA SER A 36 12.88 -17.38 -2.64
C SER A 36 12.48 -17.43 -4.11
N ARG A 37 13.30 -18.12 -4.92
CA ARG A 37 12.96 -18.48 -6.30
C ARG A 37 11.72 -19.36 -6.23
N THR A 38 10.52 -18.80 -6.31
CA THR A 38 9.36 -19.61 -6.65
C THR A 38 9.63 -20.16 -8.04
N LYS A 39 9.74 -21.49 -8.20
CA LYS A 39 9.82 -22.07 -9.54
C LYS A 39 8.57 -21.61 -10.31
N ARG A 40 8.75 -21.21 -11.56
CA ARG A 40 7.63 -20.78 -12.40
C ARG A 40 6.73 -21.99 -12.65
N PRO A 41 5.40 -21.83 -12.66
CA PRO A 41 4.48 -22.93 -12.91
C PRO A 41 4.76 -23.55 -14.29
N ASN A 42 4.69 -24.88 -14.38
CA ASN A 42 4.73 -25.58 -15.67
C ASN A 42 3.38 -25.35 -16.36
N LEU A 43 3.34 -24.36 -17.25
CA LEU A 43 2.17 -24.09 -18.06
C LEU A 43 2.14 -25.08 -19.24
N PRO A 44 0.98 -25.71 -19.52
CA PRO A 44 0.84 -26.55 -20.70
C PRO A 44 0.99 -25.68 -21.95
N ILE A 45 1.91 -26.05 -22.83
CA ILE A 45 2.15 -25.37 -24.11
C ILE A 45 1.44 -26.11 -25.24
N SER A 46 0.63 -25.39 -26.02
CA SER A 46 -0.04 -25.95 -27.19
C SER A 46 0.97 -26.32 -28.28
N GLN A 47 0.60 -27.24 -29.16
CA GLN A 47 1.47 -27.62 -30.29
C GLN A 47 1.81 -26.41 -31.19
N LYS A 48 0.81 -25.57 -31.47
CA LYS A 48 1.00 -24.31 -32.21
C LYS A 48 2.05 -23.41 -31.55
N LEU A 49 2.04 -23.31 -30.22
CA LEU A 49 3.01 -22.49 -29.49
C LEU A 49 4.43 -23.08 -29.57
N LYS A 50 4.57 -24.41 -29.58
CA LYS A 50 5.87 -25.06 -29.79
C LYS A 50 6.43 -24.71 -31.17
N GLU A 51 5.60 -24.74 -32.21
CA GLU A 51 6.00 -24.34 -33.56
C GLU A 51 6.43 -22.86 -33.63
N GLU A 52 5.71 -21.96 -32.95
CA GLU A 52 6.10 -20.55 -32.87
C GLU A 52 7.40 -20.33 -32.07
N ILE A 53 7.65 -21.13 -31.02
CA ILE A 53 8.95 -21.12 -30.32
C ILE A 53 10.08 -21.54 -31.27
N LYS A 54 9.89 -22.60 -32.06
CA LYS A 54 10.88 -23.04 -33.05
C LYS A 54 11.20 -21.95 -34.07
N LYS A 55 10.18 -21.27 -34.59
CA LYS A 55 10.36 -20.13 -35.50
C LYS A 55 11.12 -18.98 -34.83
N GLY A 56 10.80 -18.68 -33.57
CA GLY A 56 11.43 -17.58 -32.85
C GLY A 56 12.90 -17.79 -32.48
N LEU A 57 13.41 -19.04 -32.51
CA LEU A 57 14.83 -19.33 -32.32
C LEU A 57 15.71 -18.85 -33.50
N VAL A 58 15.09 -18.65 -34.67
CA VAL A 58 15.76 -18.13 -35.87
C VAL A 58 15.92 -16.62 -35.77
N LEU A 59 17.10 -16.11 -36.14
CA LEU A 59 17.38 -14.68 -36.18
C LEU A 59 16.43 -13.96 -37.14
N THR A 60 15.70 -12.99 -36.63
CA THR A 60 14.77 -12.17 -37.44
C THR A 60 15.30 -10.77 -37.60
N GLU A 61 15.59 -10.37 -38.84
CA GLU A 61 15.99 -9.00 -39.22
C GLU A 61 14.83 -8.20 -39.83
N SER A 62 13.75 -8.88 -40.27
CA SER A 62 12.54 -8.25 -40.81
C SER A 62 11.67 -7.67 -39.69
N LEU A 63 12.13 -6.56 -39.10
CA LEU A 63 11.50 -5.87 -37.97
C LEU A 63 10.85 -4.55 -38.36
N ALA A 64 10.61 -4.31 -39.65
CA ALA A 64 10.12 -3.02 -40.17
C ALA A 64 8.82 -2.58 -39.46
N TRP A 65 7.84 -3.48 -39.34
CA TRP A 65 6.58 -3.16 -38.65
C TRP A 65 6.78 -2.91 -37.14
N VAL A 66 7.71 -3.64 -36.49
CA VAL A 66 8.04 -3.43 -35.07
C VAL A 66 8.64 -2.04 -34.89
N ASN A 67 9.59 -1.66 -35.74
CA ASN A 67 10.25 -0.35 -35.71
C ASN A 67 9.28 0.79 -36.01
N VAL A 68 8.33 0.62 -36.94
CA VAL A 68 7.26 1.60 -37.18
C VAL A 68 6.37 1.77 -35.95
N VAL A 69 6.01 0.67 -35.29
CA VAL A 69 5.24 0.71 -34.05
C VAL A 69 6.06 1.38 -32.94
N ILE A 70 7.37 1.09 -32.82
CA ILE A 70 8.30 1.76 -31.90
C ILE A 70 8.29 3.26 -32.10
N GLN A 71 8.50 3.71 -33.34
CA GLN A 71 8.52 5.11 -33.72
C GLN A 71 7.20 5.81 -33.38
N ARG A 72 6.06 5.16 -33.67
CA ARG A 72 4.75 5.75 -33.40
C ARG A 72 4.52 5.97 -31.90
N ILE A 73 4.81 4.94 -31.11
CA ILE A 73 4.65 4.96 -29.66
C ILE A 73 5.60 5.99 -29.04
N TYR A 74 6.82 6.09 -29.60
CA TYR A 74 7.79 7.10 -29.22
C TYR A 74 7.25 8.50 -29.36
N PHE A 75 6.74 8.80 -30.54
CA PHE A 75 6.18 10.09 -30.84
C PHE A 75 4.98 10.46 -29.94
N ASP A 76 4.10 9.50 -29.67
CA ASP A 76 2.95 9.71 -28.78
C ASP A 76 3.40 9.90 -27.32
N SER A 77 4.50 9.27 -26.90
CA SER A 77 5.01 9.34 -25.54
C SER A 77 5.76 10.64 -25.25
N ILE A 78 6.60 11.12 -26.18
CA ILE A 78 7.32 12.39 -26.02
C ILE A 78 6.37 13.60 -26.00
N ARG A 79 5.18 13.48 -26.62
CA ARG A 79 4.13 14.51 -26.58
C ARG A 79 3.33 14.52 -25.28
N ASN A 80 3.47 13.48 -24.46
CA ASN A 80 2.71 13.34 -23.23
C ASN A 80 3.46 14.01 -22.06
N TYR A 81 2.92 15.13 -21.57
CA TYR A 81 3.49 15.84 -20.41
C TYR A 81 3.65 14.95 -19.16
N ASN A 82 2.74 13.97 -18.97
CA ASN A 82 2.85 13.04 -17.84
C ASN A 82 4.06 12.10 -17.98
N PHE A 83 4.44 11.76 -19.21
CA PHE A 83 5.61 10.94 -19.49
C PHE A 83 6.89 11.72 -19.14
N GLU A 84 7.03 12.94 -19.65
CA GLU A 84 8.14 13.85 -19.31
C GLU A 84 8.26 14.04 -17.79
N HIS A 85 7.14 14.33 -17.11
CA HIS A 85 7.12 14.54 -15.67
C HIS A 85 7.51 13.28 -14.89
N LYS A 86 7.03 12.08 -15.27
CA LYS A 86 7.44 10.81 -14.65
C LYS A 86 8.92 10.56 -14.79
N ILE A 87 9.48 10.85 -15.96
CA ILE A 87 10.91 10.69 -16.24
C ILE A 87 11.71 11.67 -15.39
N ARG A 88 11.32 12.95 -15.38
CA ARG A 88 11.93 13.98 -14.51
C ARG A 88 11.94 13.54 -13.05
N GLN A 89 10.84 13.00 -12.54
CA GLN A 89 10.78 12.48 -11.17
C GLN A 89 11.70 11.28 -10.94
N SER A 90 11.78 10.36 -11.89
CA SER A 90 12.67 9.19 -11.82
C SER A 90 14.13 9.62 -11.75
N ILE A 91 14.52 10.56 -12.62
CA ILE A 91 15.87 11.12 -12.64
C ILE A 91 16.17 11.87 -11.32
N MET A 92 15.25 12.71 -10.85
CA MET A 92 15.41 13.46 -9.60
C MET A 92 15.58 12.55 -8.37
N ARG A 93 14.87 11.41 -8.31
CA ARG A 93 15.05 10.42 -7.23
C ARG A 93 16.46 9.84 -7.22
N ASN A 94 17.06 9.62 -8.39
CA ASN A 94 18.42 9.11 -8.49
C ASN A 94 19.47 10.18 -8.13
N PHE A 95 19.21 11.46 -8.41
CA PHE A 95 20.07 12.54 -7.93
C PHE A 95 19.97 12.77 -6.41
N ALA A 96 18.84 12.42 -5.79
CA ALA A 96 18.66 12.58 -4.35
C ALA A 96 19.67 11.78 -3.51
N SER A 97 20.10 10.61 -3.97
CA SER A 97 21.16 9.86 -3.31
C SER A 97 22.52 10.56 -3.43
N VAL A 98 22.81 11.20 -4.56
CA VAL A 98 24.06 11.95 -4.81
C VAL A 98 24.12 13.24 -3.98
N MET A 99 22.99 13.90 -3.75
CA MET A 99 22.92 15.09 -2.89
C MET A 99 23.22 14.77 -1.41
N GLY A 100 22.98 13.53 -0.97
CA GLY A 100 23.26 13.10 0.41
C GLY A 100 24.74 13.03 0.76
N GLU A 101 25.64 12.94 -0.23
CA GLU A 101 27.10 12.83 -0.04
C GLU A 101 27.82 14.19 0.00
N GLY A 102 27.09 15.31 -0.14
CA GLY A 102 27.64 16.67 -0.03
C GLY A 102 28.43 17.19 -1.24
N LEU A 103 28.54 16.40 -2.31
CA LEU A 103 29.22 16.80 -3.56
C LEU A 103 28.43 17.86 -4.36
N LEU A 104 27.09 17.82 -4.27
CA LEU A 104 26.17 18.75 -4.92
C LEU A 104 25.18 19.25 -3.87
N ARG A 105 24.92 20.56 -3.83
CA ARG A 105 23.96 21.17 -2.89
C ARG A 105 22.53 21.00 -3.36
N SER A 106 22.30 21.22 -4.65
CA SER A 106 21.01 20.96 -5.28
C SER A 106 21.18 20.63 -6.77
N VAL A 107 20.26 19.84 -7.30
CA VAL A 107 20.15 19.54 -8.73
C VAL A 107 18.70 19.79 -9.13
N LYS A 108 18.50 20.45 -10.27
CA LYS A 108 17.17 20.75 -10.79
C LYS A 108 17.17 20.51 -12.29
N ILE A 109 16.28 19.65 -12.75
CA ILE A 109 16.09 19.42 -14.18
C ILE A 109 15.19 20.53 -14.71
N THR A 110 15.77 21.43 -15.53
CA THR A 110 15.07 22.57 -16.12
C THR A 110 14.29 22.19 -17.37
N GLY A 111 14.71 21.13 -18.07
CA GLY A 111 14.06 20.66 -19.29
C GLY A 111 14.50 19.27 -19.73
N LEU A 112 13.64 18.58 -20.47
CA LEU A 112 13.93 17.33 -21.17
C LEU A 112 13.47 17.49 -22.61
N ASN A 113 14.37 17.23 -23.57
CA ASN A 113 14.05 17.17 -24.98
C ASN A 113 14.43 15.78 -25.47
N PHE A 114 13.48 15.06 -26.05
CA PHE A 114 13.70 13.69 -26.47
C PHE A 114 14.20 13.59 -27.91
N GLY A 115 14.02 14.65 -28.72
CA GLY A 115 14.18 14.56 -30.16
C GLY A 115 13.03 13.78 -30.82
N PHE A 116 13.14 13.58 -32.13
CA PHE A 116 12.09 12.93 -32.94
C PHE A 116 12.45 11.50 -33.36
N GLU A 117 13.71 11.11 -33.22
CA GLU A 117 14.21 9.81 -33.66
C GLU A 117 14.03 8.78 -32.55
N ALA A 118 13.29 7.72 -32.83
CA ALA A 118 13.14 6.60 -31.91
C ALA A 118 14.30 5.62 -32.08
N PRO A 119 14.58 4.81 -31.05
CA PRO A 119 15.45 3.66 -31.21
C PRO A 119 14.94 2.65 -32.23
N TYR A 120 15.89 2.00 -32.88
CA TYR A 120 15.73 1.05 -33.96
C TYR A 120 16.26 -0.34 -33.56
N LEU A 121 15.48 -1.38 -33.81
CA LEU A 121 15.89 -2.77 -33.62
C LEU A 121 16.38 -3.35 -34.95
N LYS A 122 17.65 -3.76 -35.02
CA LYS A 122 18.22 -4.41 -36.21
C LYS A 122 17.83 -5.87 -36.32
N SER A 123 17.86 -6.58 -35.20
CA SER A 123 17.56 -8.01 -35.17
C SER A 123 17.07 -8.45 -33.79
N ILE A 124 16.32 -9.56 -33.76
CA ILE A 124 15.87 -10.21 -32.54
C ILE A 124 15.80 -11.72 -32.73
N ARG A 125 16.11 -12.49 -31.69
CA ARG A 125 15.85 -13.93 -31.62
C ARG A 125 15.59 -14.41 -30.20
N LEU A 126 14.85 -15.50 -30.06
CA LEU A 126 14.83 -16.29 -28.83
C LEU A 126 16.15 -17.03 -28.66
N ILE A 127 16.63 -17.10 -27.42
CA ILE A 127 17.79 -17.90 -27.06
C ILE A 127 17.41 -18.97 -26.05
N THR A 128 18.09 -20.11 -26.14
CA THR A 128 17.99 -21.23 -25.20
C THR A 128 18.68 -20.92 -23.87
N LEU A 129 18.39 -21.70 -22.83
CA LEU A 129 19.05 -21.52 -21.53
C LEU A 129 20.56 -21.78 -21.62
N ASP A 130 20.99 -22.76 -22.41
CA ASP A 130 22.41 -23.07 -22.61
C ASP A 130 23.15 -21.92 -23.28
N GLU A 131 22.57 -21.32 -24.33
CA GLU A 131 23.12 -20.13 -24.99
C GLU A 131 23.15 -18.94 -24.03
N TYR A 132 22.10 -18.73 -23.24
CA TYR A 132 22.09 -17.70 -22.22
C TYR A 132 23.24 -17.89 -21.22
N ASN A 133 23.46 -19.11 -20.72
CA ASN A 133 24.54 -19.41 -19.79
C ASN A 133 25.92 -19.12 -20.42
N ARG A 134 26.13 -19.49 -21.69
CA ARG A 134 27.36 -19.17 -22.43
C ARG A 134 27.58 -17.67 -22.58
N ILE A 135 26.54 -16.89 -22.91
CA ILE A 135 26.64 -15.41 -22.99
C ILE A 135 26.92 -14.82 -21.61
N SER A 136 26.30 -15.36 -20.56
CA SER A 136 26.46 -14.94 -19.17
C SER A 136 27.89 -15.19 -18.66
N GLU A 137 28.52 -16.29 -19.08
CA GLU A 137 29.89 -16.68 -18.70
C GLU A 137 30.95 -15.93 -19.51
N ASN A 138 30.77 -15.77 -20.82
CA ASN A 138 31.80 -15.25 -21.71
C ASN A 138 31.68 -13.73 -21.98
N GLY A 139 30.55 -13.10 -21.66
CA GLY A 139 30.32 -11.66 -21.85
C GLY A 139 30.38 -11.17 -23.31
N LYS A 140 30.45 -12.10 -24.27
CA LYS A 140 30.44 -11.88 -25.73
C LYS A 140 29.28 -12.66 -26.32
N SER A 141 28.41 -12.00 -27.09
CA SER A 141 27.42 -12.70 -27.92
C SER A 141 27.86 -12.76 -29.37
N ASP A 142 28.26 -13.95 -29.82
CA ASP A 142 28.40 -14.20 -31.25
C ASP A 142 27.01 -14.46 -31.85
N LEU A 143 26.38 -13.40 -32.35
CA LEU A 143 25.07 -13.44 -33.03
C LEU A 143 25.04 -14.41 -34.24
N LYS A 144 26.21 -14.80 -34.76
CA LYS A 144 26.36 -15.63 -35.97
C LYS A 144 26.50 -17.14 -35.70
N LEU A 145 26.62 -17.59 -34.45
CA LEU A 145 27.07 -18.97 -34.14
C LEU A 145 26.05 -20.10 -34.39
N CYS A 146 24.80 -19.86 -34.78
CA CYS A 146 23.78 -20.93 -34.76
C CYS A 146 22.85 -21.05 -35.98
N ASN A 147 23.06 -20.30 -37.06
CA ASN A 147 22.19 -20.47 -38.23
C ASN A 147 22.41 -21.82 -38.96
N ASP A 148 23.57 -22.47 -38.82
CA ASP A 148 23.93 -23.58 -39.73
C ASP A 148 23.84 -25.01 -39.15
N GLU A 149 23.92 -25.23 -37.83
CA GLU A 149 24.03 -26.61 -37.29
C GLU A 149 22.74 -27.22 -36.72
N VAL A 150 21.87 -26.42 -36.08
CA VAL A 150 20.65 -26.94 -35.41
C VAL A 150 19.46 -26.96 -36.37
N VAL A 151 19.32 -25.93 -37.21
CA VAL A 151 18.20 -25.79 -38.14
C VAL A 151 18.35 -26.73 -39.35
N SER A 152 19.59 -27.02 -39.78
CA SER A 152 19.85 -27.88 -40.94
C SER A 152 19.61 -29.37 -40.69
N LYS A 153 19.68 -29.84 -39.44
CA LYS A 153 19.38 -31.25 -39.08
C LYS A 153 17.88 -31.50 -38.90
N ASP A 154 17.17 -30.61 -38.21
CA ASP A 154 15.74 -30.80 -37.92
C ASP A 154 14.83 -30.50 -39.14
N ILE A 155 15.19 -29.54 -40.00
CA ILE A 155 14.42 -29.26 -41.23
C ILE A 155 14.63 -30.36 -42.29
N LYS A 156 15.82 -30.95 -42.38
CA LYS A 156 16.06 -32.08 -43.30
C LYS A 156 15.33 -33.36 -42.88
N GLN A 157 15.16 -33.63 -41.58
CA GLN A 157 14.32 -34.73 -41.09
C GLN A 157 12.82 -34.45 -41.21
N GLY A 158 12.37 -33.20 -41.03
CA GLY A 158 10.96 -32.84 -41.24
C GLY A 158 10.51 -32.95 -42.70
N ASN A 159 11.38 -32.57 -43.65
CA ASN A 159 11.06 -32.61 -45.08
C ASN A 159 11.10 -34.02 -45.69
N SER A 160 11.88 -34.96 -45.14
CA SER A 160 11.88 -36.37 -45.62
C SER A 160 10.63 -37.14 -45.20
N ILE A 161 9.96 -36.72 -44.11
CA ILE A 161 8.70 -37.33 -43.64
C ILE A 161 7.51 -36.79 -44.43
N TYR A 162 7.56 -35.53 -44.90
CA TYR A 162 6.51 -34.95 -45.74
C TYR A 162 6.57 -35.42 -47.20
N SER A 163 7.75 -35.66 -47.77
CA SER A 163 7.87 -36.25 -49.11
C SER A 163 7.43 -37.72 -49.16
N ASN A 164 7.68 -38.50 -48.10
CA ASN A 164 7.23 -39.89 -48.02
C ASN A 164 5.73 -40.07 -47.73
N ARG A 165 5.05 -39.05 -47.19
CA ARG A 165 3.59 -39.10 -46.95
C ARG A 165 2.75 -38.66 -48.14
N MET A 166 3.32 -37.97 -49.13
CA MET A 166 2.61 -37.64 -50.38
C MET A 166 2.72 -38.70 -51.48
N ILE A 167 3.56 -39.72 -51.33
CA ILE A 167 3.69 -40.82 -52.33
C ILE A 167 2.64 -41.93 -52.12
N ASN A 168 1.95 -41.98 -50.97
CA ASN A 168 0.98 -43.04 -50.65
C ASN A 168 -0.50 -42.60 -50.68
N PHE A 169 -0.83 -41.49 -51.35
CA PHE A 169 -2.21 -41.05 -51.55
C PHE A 169 -2.49 -40.65 -53.00
N SER A 170 -2.13 -41.50 -53.95
CA SER A 170 -2.63 -41.41 -55.33
C SER A 170 -2.55 -42.75 -56.05
N SER A 171 -3.42 -43.69 -55.67
CA SER A 171 -3.73 -44.87 -56.48
C SER A 171 -5.14 -45.37 -56.18
N MET A 172 -6.15 -44.65 -56.69
CA MET A 172 -7.35 -45.25 -57.29
C MET A 172 -8.34 -44.15 -57.71
N SER A 173 -8.27 -43.75 -58.99
CA SER A 173 -9.43 -43.62 -59.88
C SER A 173 -8.99 -43.17 -61.27
N ASN A 174 -9.03 -44.15 -62.17
CA ASN A 174 -9.36 -44.16 -63.59
C ASN A 174 -9.28 -42.88 -64.45
N ILE A 175 -8.41 -43.00 -65.47
CA ILE A 175 -8.70 -42.96 -66.93
C ILE A 175 -9.13 -41.62 -67.56
N ASN A 176 -8.20 -41.16 -68.41
CA ASN A 176 -8.32 -40.56 -69.75
C ASN A 176 -7.85 -39.11 -70.00
N ASP A 177 -7.02 -39.05 -71.04
CA ASP A 177 -6.75 -37.99 -72.02
C ASP A 177 -5.66 -36.93 -71.73
N ASN A 178 -4.43 -37.29 -72.14
CA ASN A 178 -3.66 -36.66 -73.24
C ASN A 178 -3.65 -35.12 -73.38
N ILE A 179 -2.48 -34.50 -73.10
CA ILE A 179 -1.58 -33.75 -74.02
C ILE A 179 -0.71 -32.72 -73.24
N ASP A 180 0.62 -32.96 -73.29
CA ASP A 180 1.78 -32.05 -73.52
C ASP A 180 1.73 -30.57 -73.02
N GLU A 181 2.79 -29.92 -72.50
CA GLU A 181 4.25 -30.08 -72.68
C GLU A 181 5.03 -29.12 -71.71
N LYS A 182 6.31 -29.46 -71.41
CA LYS A 182 7.50 -28.59 -71.11
C LYS A 182 7.58 -27.83 -69.76
N LEU A 183 8.69 -27.78 -68.99
CA LEU A 183 10.15 -27.81 -69.31
C LEU A 183 11.03 -28.06 -68.05
N ASN A 184 12.04 -28.92 -68.22
CA ASN A 184 13.41 -29.05 -67.64
C ASN A 184 13.90 -28.24 -66.41
N ILE A 185 14.72 -28.88 -65.54
CA ILE A 185 16.20 -28.70 -65.46
C ILE A 185 16.86 -29.82 -64.62
N LYS A 186 18.11 -30.16 -65.01
CA LYS A 186 18.95 -31.31 -64.67
C LYS A 186 19.74 -31.22 -63.34
N SER A 187 20.11 -32.44 -62.92
CA SER A 187 20.99 -33.00 -61.89
C SER A 187 22.41 -32.45 -61.71
N LEU A 188 22.99 -32.73 -60.52
CA LEU A 188 24.43 -32.82 -60.28
C LEU A 188 24.72 -34.02 -59.35
N ASP A 189 25.43 -35.00 -59.88
CA ASP A 189 26.00 -36.16 -59.18
C ASP A 189 27.51 -35.95 -58.92
N ASP A 190 28.03 -36.82 -58.05
CA ASP A 190 29.43 -37.19 -57.81
C ASP A 190 30.23 -36.35 -56.78
N ILE A 191 30.61 -36.98 -55.66
CA ILE A 191 31.92 -37.66 -55.44
C ILE A 191 32.07 -37.94 -53.93
N LEU A 192 32.26 -39.22 -53.58
CA LEU A 192 32.86 -39.72 -52.34
C LEU A 192 34.17 -40.41 -52.74
N GLU A 193 35.28 -40.13 -52.06
CA GLU A 193 36.34 -41.11 -51.79
C GLU A 193 37.34 -40.65 -50.70
N ASP A 194 37.79 -41.64 -49.94
CA ASP A 194 39.04 -41.77 -49.17
C ASP A 194 39.25 -41.18 -47.75
N LYS A 195 39.04 -42.08 -46.77
CA LYS A 195 40.03 -42.77 -45.89
C LYS A 195 41.06 -42.01 -45.02
N GLU A 196 41.08 -42.49 -43.77
CA GLU A 196 42.23 -42.79 -42.88
C GLU A 196 43.05 -41.63 -42.25
N GLN A 197 43.03 -41.52 -40.90
CA GLN A 197 44.19 -41.80 -40.02
C GLN A 197 43.93 -41.51 -38.53
N SER A 198 44.14 -42.57 -37.72
CA SER A 198 44.80 -42.69 -36.40
C SER A 198 44.91 -41.48 -35.45
N GLU A 199 44.35 -41.57 -34.24
CA GLU A 199 45.01 -41.95 -32.95
C GLU A 199 45.49 -40.76 -32.10
N ASN A 200 44.94 -40.60 -30.89
CA ASN A 200 45.69 -40.78 -29.64
C ASN A 200 44.87 -40.50 -28.36
N ASN A 201 44.65 -41.59 -27.62
CA ASN A 201 44.99 -41.78 -26.20
C ASN A 201 44.16 -41.21 -25.02
N ILE A 202 43.78 -42.19 -24.15
CA ILE A 202 43.86 -42.21 -22.66
C ILE A 202 42.67 -41.57 -21.91
N LEU A 203 41.96 -42.18 -20.95
CA LEU A 203 41.95 -43.53 -20.33
C LEU A 203 40.84 -43.55 -19.23
N LEU A 204 40.16 -44.70 -19.06
CA LEU A 204 39.71 -45.37 -17.81
C LEU A 204 38.94 -44.54 -16.73
N LYS A 205 37.77 -44.94 -16.20
CA LYS A 205 37.42 -46.23 -15.57
C LYS A 205 35.93 -46.23 -15.15
N CYS A 206 35.20 -47.32 -15.38
CA CYS A 206 34.14 -47.81 -14.48
C CYS A 206 34.29 -49.32 -14.34
N PRO A 207 34.09 -49.90 -13.12
CA PRO A 207 34.34 -51.31 -12.88
C PRO A 207 33.13 -52.20 -13.23
N GLU A 208 33.49 -53.43 -13.58
CA GLU A 208 32.67 -54.62 -13.83
C GLU A 208 31.84 -55.05 -12.61
N PHE A 209 30.73 -55.77 -12.84
CA PHE A 209 30.51 -57.14 -12.33
C PHE A 209 29.27 -57.78 -12.98
N ASP A 210 29.54 -58.60 -14.01
CA ASP A 210 29.23 -60.03 -14.17
C ASP A 210 27.89 -60.68 -13.75
N LYS A 211 27.37 -61.46 -14.73
CA LYS A 211 26.84 -62.85 -14.68
C LYS A 211 25.41 -63.10 -14.15
N ASP A 212 24.60 -64.03 -14.64
CA ASP A 212 24.72 -65.08 -15.67
C ASP A 212 23.32 -65.69 -15.97
N CYS A 213 23.20 -66.42 -17.09
CA CYS A 213 22.18 -67.42 -17.46
C CYS A 213 20.76 -66.94 -17.84
N GLY A 214 20.09 -67.39 -18.91
CA GLY A 214 20.37 -68.42 -19.91
C GLY A 214 19.07 -68.78 -20.68
N HIS A 215 19.20 -68.97 -21.99
CA HIS A 215 18.34 -69.68 -22.98
C HIS A 215 16.82 -69.44 -23.12
N GLY A 216 16.39 -69.15 -24.36
CA GLY A 216 15.05 -69.48 -24.85
C GLY A 216 14.46 -68.57 -25.94
N GLU A 217 14.88 -68.78 -27.19
CA GLU A 217 14.21 -68.56 -28.49
C GLU A 217 13.08 -67.50 -28.70
N ILE A 218 13.36 -66.64 -29.69
CA ILE A 218 12.49 -66.11 -30.76
C ILE A 218 11.15 -65.44 -30.35
N SER A 219 11.21 -64.10 -30.22
CA SER A 219 10.19 -63.19 -30.77
C SER A 219 10.82 -61.86 -31.18
N SER A 220 11.64 -61.92 -32.22
CA SER A 220 12.10 -60.78 -33.00
C SER A 220 10.90 -60.10 -33.70
N ILE A 221 10.95 -58.76 -33.77
CA ILE A 221 10.03 -57.77 -34.39
C ILE A 221 9.39 -56.81 -33.37
N ASN A 222 9.06 -57.23 -32.14
CA ASN A 222 8.52 -56.31 -31.12
C ASN A 222 9.60 -55.51 -30.36
N GLY A 223 10.86 -55.95 -30.39
CA GLY A 223 11.99 -55.26 -29.76
C GLY A 223 12.40 -53.98 -30.48
N LEU A 224 12.50 -54.02 -31.82
CA LEU A 224 12.92 -52.86 -32.61
C LEU A 224 11.81 -51.79 -32.69
N GLN A 225 10.53 -52.18 -32.75
CA GLN A 225 9.42 -51.22 -32.64
C GLN A 225 9.30 -50.62 -31.24
N ARG A 226 9.65 -51.37 -30.19
CA ARG A 226 9.72 -50.82 -28.82
C ARG A 226 10.92 -49.91 -28.64
N GLU A 227 12.11 -50.23 -29.14
CA GLU A 227 13.27 -49.34 -29.06
C GLU A 227 13.08 -48.07 -29.89
N ILE A 228 12.52 -48.17 -31.12
CA ILE A 228 12.20 -46.98 -31.92
C ILE A 228 11.05 -46.18 -31.27
N GLN A 229 10.00 -46.81 -30.73
CA GLN A 229 8.98 -46.07 -29.96
C GLN A 229 9.52 -45.50 -28.65
N PHE A 230 10.49 -46.14 -28.00
CA PHE A 230 11.11 -45.64 -26.77
C PHE A 230 12.02 -44.46 -27.07
N GLU A 231 12.83 -44.52 -28.14
CA GLU A 231 13.66 -43.41 -28.63
C GLU A 231 12.79 -42.26 -29.18
N PHE A 232 11.69 -42.55 -29.88
CA PHE A 232 10.77 -41.52 -30.41
C PHE A 232 9.90 -40.89 -29.31
N ASN A 233 9.54 -41.65 -28.26
CA ASN A 233 8.86 -41.10 -27.10
C ASN A 233 9.83 -40.34 -26.19
N GLN A 234 11.09 -40.76 -26.08
CA GLN A 234 12.12 -40.02 -25.38
C GLN A 234 12.46 -38.72 -26.13
N SER A 235 12.66 -38.74 -27.44
CA SER A 235 12.95 -37.52 -28.24
C SER A 235 11.82 -36.51 -28.17
N ASN A 236 10.55 -36.95 -28.30
CA ASN A 236 9.38 -36.09 -28.10
C ASN A 236 9.26 -35.56 -26.67
N HIS A 237 9.67 -36.35 -25.66
CA HIS A 237 9.67 -35.93 -24.27
C HIS A 237 10.77 -34.89 -24.00
N PHE A 238 11.99 -35.09 -24.51
CA PHE A 238 13.11 -34.15 -24.39
C PHE A 238 12.83 -32.84 -25.11
N ASP A 239 12.25 -32.90 -26.31
CA ASP A 239 11.80 -31.72 -27.03
C ASP A 239 10.73 -30.98 -26.23
N ASN A 240 9.73 -31.68 -25.69
CA ASN A 240 8.71 -31.03 -24.87
C ASN A 240 9.29 -30.33 -23.63
N ILE A 241 10.29 -30.93 -22.98
CA ILE A 241 11.01 -30.31 -21.85
C ILE A 241 11.73 -29.04 -22.29
N LYS A 242 12.48 -29.08 -23.41
CA LYS A 242 13.20 -27.92 -23.95
C LYS A 242 12.26 -26.77 -24.31
N HIS A 243 11.16 -27.05 -24.99
CA HIS A 243 10.17 -26.03 -25.34
C HIS A 243 9.49 -25.45 -24.09
N GLN A 244 9.20 -26.28 -23.08
CA GLN A 244 8.66 -25.81 -21.81
C GLN A 244 9.66 -24.91 -21.06
N GLU A 245 10.95 -25.23 -21.09
CA GLU A 245 12.00 -24.44 -20.46
C GLU A 245 12.18 -23.07 -21.14
N ILE A 246 12.20 -23.03 -22.47
CA ILE A 246 12.24 -21.79 -23.25
C ILE A 246 10.99 -20.94 -22.96
N TYR A 247 9.80 -21.55 -22.97
CA TYR A 247 8.56 -20.85 -22.66
C TYR A 247 8.53 -20.30 -21.23
N ARG A 248 9.11 -21.06 -20.29
CA ARG A 248 9.19 -20.66 -18.89
C ARG A 248 10.12 -19.47 -18.66
N ASN A 249 11.19 -19.36 -19.44
CA ASN A 249 12.21 -18.33 -19.32
C ASN A 249 12.49 -17.67 -20.66
N VAL A 250 11.46 -17.06 -21.27
CA VAL A 250 11.57 -16.40 -22.57
C VAL A 250 12.67 -15.35 -22.50
N THR A 251 13.76 -15.62 -23.21
CA THR A 251 14.93 -14.74 -23.27
C THR A 251 15.16 -14.38 -24.73
N LEU A 252 15.16 -13.09 -25.01
CA LEU A 252 15.40 -12.52 -26.33
C LEU A 252 16.79 -11.89 -26.34
N LEU A 253 17.55 -12.22 -27.37
CA LEU A 253 18.75 -11.49 -27.75
C LEU A 253 18.38 -10.59 -28.93
N GLY A 254 18.72 -9.31 -28.85
CA GLY A 254 18.52 -8.42 -29.99
C GLY A 254 19.56 -7.32 -30.07
N ASN A 255 19.59 -6.64 -31.21
CA ASN A 255 20.52 -5.55 -31.49
C ASN A 255 19.76 -4.23 -31.56
N LEU A 256 20.15 -3.29 -30.70
CA LEU A 256 19.57 -1.96 -30.56
C LEU A 256 20.51 -0.91 -31.13
N GLU A 257 19.98 -0.03 -31.97
CA GLU A 257 20.66 1.17 -32.44
C GLU A 257 19.78 2.40 -32.16
N TYR A 258 20.41 3.48 -31.74
CA TYR A 258 19.77 4.76 -31.51
C TYR A 258 20.75 5.87 -31.90
N ASN A 259 20.36 6.70 -32.86
CA ASN A 259 21.16 7.82 -33.38
C ASN A 259 20.48 9.19 -33.17
N GLY A 260 19.48 9.26 -32.28
CA GLY A 260 18.78 10.50 -31.96
C GLY A 260 19.52 11.39 -30.95
N ALA A 261 18.96 12.55 -30.62
CA ALA A 261 19.55 13.51 -29.68
C ALA A 261 18.64 13.78 -28.46
N ILE A 262 18.64 12.88 -27.47
CA ILE A 262 17.91 13.17 -26.22
C ILE A 262 18.81 14.09 -25.38
N GLN A 263 18.25 15.23 -24.98
CA GLN A 263 18.91 16.27 -24.19
C GLN A 263 18.22 16.42 -22.83
N MET A 264 19.01 16.46 -21.77
CA MET A 264 18.59 16.86 -20.44
C MET A 264 19.27 18.17 -20.07
N MET A 265 18.45 19.17 -19.75
CA MET A 265 18.90 20.45 -19.22
C MET A 265 18.84 20.40 -17.70
N ILE A 266 19.98 20.64 -17.05
CA ILE A 266 20.15 20.50 -15.61
C ILE A 266 20.78 21.79 -15.08
N GLU A 267 20.20 22.32 -14.01
CA GLU A 267 20.75 23.37 -13.18
C GLU A 267 21.33 22.70 -11.92
N ILE A 268 22.63 22.87 -11.70
CA ILE A 268 23.38 22.25 -10.61
C ILE A 268 23.92 23.35 -9.70
N GLU A 269 23.63 23.24 -8.41
CA GLU A 269 24.22 24.11 -7.38
C GLU A 269 25.38 23.39 -6.71
N LEU A 270 26.58 23.91 -6.92
CA LEU A 270 27.81 23.47 -6.28
C LEU A 270 27.95 24.07 -4.87
N PRO A 271 28.83 23.52 -4.01
CA PRO A 271 29.17 24.13 -2.73
C PRO A 271 29.52 25.62 -2.88
N LYS A 272 29.15 26.42 -1.87
CA LYS A 272 29.24 27.90 -1.87
C LYS A 272 28.24 28.63 -2.78
N GLY A 273 27.20 27.95 -3.26
CA GLY A 273 26.07 28.60 -3.95
C GLY A 273 26.36 28.94 -5.43
N ILE A 274 27.30 28.24 -6.04
CA ILE A 274 27.66 28.46 -7.45
C ILE A 274 26.70 27.65 -8.33
N HIS A 275 25.98 28.33 -9.23
CA HIS A 275 25.03 27.71 -10.14
C HIS A 275 25.68 27.41 -11.50
N VAL A 276 25.50 26.18 -11.98
CA VAL A 276 25.96 25.71 -13.29
C VAL A 276 24.76 25.22 -14.08
N ASN A 277 24.57 25.75 -15.28
CA ASN A 277 23.61 25.19 -16.23
C ASN A 277 24.36 24.24 -17.18
N SER A 278 23.86 23.02 -17.27
CA SER A 278 24.47 21.92 -18.01
C SER A 278 23.44 21.30 -18.95
N ILE A 279 23.86 20.98 -20.17
CA ILE A 279 23.07 20.21 -21.12
C ILE A 279 23.79 18.89 -21.36
N ILE A 280 23.16 17.78 -20.98
CA ILE A 280 23.67 16.42 -21.23
C ILE A 280 22.88 15.86 -22.43
N THR A 281 23.58 15.44 -23.48
CA THR A 281 22.98 14.92 -24.71
C THR A 281 23.44 13.49 -24.95
N LEU A 282 22.51 12.54 -25.10
CA LEU A 282 22.80 11.23 -25.66
C LEU A 282 22.62 11.30 -27.18
N LYS A 283 23.71 11.12 -27.93
CA LYS A 283 23.73 11.19 -29.41
C LYS A 283 23.66 9.82 -30.06
N LYS A 284 24.34 8.83 -29.48
CA LYS A 284 24.43 7.48 -30.03
C LYS A 284 24.36 6.43 -28.94
N LEU A 285 23.61 5.37 -29.17
CA LEU A 285 23.65 4.12 -28.42
C LEU A 285 23.54 2.95 -29.41
N GLN A 286 24.55 2.09 -29.47
CA GLN A 286 24.52 0.86 -30.27
C GLN A 286 25.03 -0.31 -29.43
N SER A 287 24.21 -1.35 -29.29
CA SER A 287 24.53 -2.48 -28.41
C SER A 287 23.61 -3.68 -28.65
N ASP A 288 24.14 -4.87 -28.37
CA ASP A 288 23.31 -6.04 -28.16
C ASP A 288 22.68 -5.99 -26.76
N PHE A 289 21.46 -6.48 -26.63
CA PHE A 289 20.76 -6.57 -25.36
C PHE A 289 20.23 -7.97 -25.12
N LEU A 290 20.08 -8.31 -23.85
CA LEU A 290 19.25 -9.41 -23.40
C LEU A 290 17.98 -8.85 -22.77
N PHE A 291 16.85 -9.36 -23.23
CA PHE A 291 15.55 -9.15 -22.61
C PHE A 291 15.08 -10.47 -22.04
N ARG A 292 14.59 -10.47 -20.80
CA ARG A 292 14.04 -11.67 -20.18
C ARG A 292 12.63 -11.39 -19.66
N THR A 293 11.69 -12.25 -20.03
CA THR A 293 10.33 -12.22 -19.50
C THR A 293 9.86 -13.62 -19.04
N PRO A 294 9.30 -13.74 -17.82
CA PRO A 294 9.35 -12.70 -16.80
C PRO A 294 10.77 -12.55 -16.20
N ALA A 295 11.02 -11.53 -15.39
CA ALA A 295 12.31 -11.30 -14.73
C ALA A 295 12.61 -12.38 -13.68
N VAL A 296 13.88 -12.63 -13.34
CA VAL A 296 14.26 -13.64 -12.35
C VAL A 296 13.69 -13.28 -10.98
N GLY A 297 12.93 -14.21 -10.40
CA GLY A 297 12.24 -14.02 -9.12
C GLY A 297 10.92 -13.27 -9.22
N TYR A 298 10.48 -12.89 -10.42
CA TYR A 298 9.22 -12.18 -10.66
C TYR A 298 8.40 -12.86 -11.75
N ASN A 299 7.09 -12.72 -11.69
CA ASN A 299 6.13 -13.18 -12.69
C ASN A 299 5.54 -12.02 -13.51
N THR A 300 5.48 -10.82 -12.93
CA THR A 300 4.82 -9.66 -13.55
C THR A 300 5.80 -8.62 -14.06
N ARG A 301 7.10 -8.91 -14.07
CA ARG A 301 8.16 -8.01 -14.53
C ARG A 301 8.90 -8.58 -15.72
N TYR A 302 9.53 -7.71 -16.47
CA TYR A 302 10.59 -8.08 -17.41
C TYR A 302 11.88 -7.40 -16.98
N GLU A 303 12.99 -7.86 -17.55
CA GLU A 303 14.28 -7.23 -17.33
C GLU A 303 15.11 -7.15 -18.58
N VAL A 304 15.99 -6.15 -18.62
CA VAL A 304 16.83 -5.79 -19.76
C VAL A 304 18.24 -5.54 -19.30
N THR A 305 19.21 -6.00 -20.08
CA THR A 305 20.61 -5.64 -19.92
C THR A 305 21.27 -5.47 -21.28
N LEU A 306 22.22 -4.55 -21.38
CA LEU A 306 23.11 -4.32 -22.51
C LEU A 306 24.36 -5.18 -22.32
N ILE A 307 24.78 -5.84 -23.39
CA ILE A 307 25.94 -6.71 -23.42
C ILE A 307 26.95 -6.21 -24.48
N ASN A 308 28.14 -6.81 -24.52
CA ASN A 308 29.18 -6.55 -25.52
C ASN A 308 29.73 -5.11 -25.59
N SER A 309 29.95 -4.45 -24.44
CA SER A 309 30.56 -3.11 -24.41
C SER A 309 29.86 -2.10 -25.33
N PRO A 310 28.65 -1.64 -24.96
CA PRO A 310 27.83 -0.76 -25.79
C PRO A 310 28.60 0.46 -26.29
N GLU A 311 28.44 0.80 -27.57
CA GLU A 311 28.92 2.07 -28.12
C GLU A 311 27.97 3.18 -27.69
N ILE A 312 28.41 4.03 -26.76
CA ILE A 312 27.59 5.13 -26.23
C ILE A 312 28.32 6.45 -26.43
N GLU A 313 27.66 7.39 -27.11
CA GLU A 313 28.14 8.75 -27.26
C GLU A 313 27.28 9.71 -26.42
N ILE A 314 27.85 10.17 -25.30
CA ILE A 314 27.25 11.20 -24.43
C ILE A 314 28.04 12.48 -24.60
N ASP A 315 27.38 13.57 -24.95
CA ASP A 315 27.94 14.91 -24.98
C ASP A 315 27.47 15.73 -23.78
N VAL A 316 28.33 16.59 -23.25
CA VAL A 316 27.98 17.47 -22.14
C VAL A 316 28.49 18.87 -22.41
N CYS A 317 27.58 19.83 -22.46
CA CYS A 317 27.88 21.25 -22.50
C CYS A 317 27.58 21.85 -21.13
N SER A 318 28.62 22.11 -20.34
CA SER A 318 28.48 22.66 -18.99
C SER A 318 29.62 23.61 -18.67
N GLY A 319 29.36 24.74 -18.03
CA GLY A 319 30.40 25.67 -17.58
C GLY A 319 29.85 26.84 -16.75
N LEU A 320 30.74 27.56 -16.07
CA LEU A 320 30.38 28.74 -15.28
C LEU A 320 30.25 29.96 -16.19
N VAL A 321 29.06 30.57 -16.20
CA VAL A 321 28.81 31.82 -16.93
C VAL A 321 29.20 32.98 -16.03
N THR A 322 30.22 33.74 -16.44
CA THR A 322 30.51 35.07 -15.88
C THR A 322 29.97 36.16 -16.82
N GLY A 323 29.93 37.42 -16.37
CA GLY A 323 29.29 38.55 -17.06
C GLY A 323 29.61 38.71 -18.56
N ASP A 324 30.76 38.17 -19.01
CA ASP A 324 31.22 38.22 -20.40
C ASP A 324 30.81 37.01 -21.26
N ARG A 325 29.89 36.14 -20.79
CA ARG A 325 29.42 34.90 -21.47
C ARG A 325 30.50 33.84 -21.76
N LYS A 326 31.74 34.00 -21.28
CA LYS A 326 32.77 32.95 -21.34
C LYS A 326 32.48 31.86 -20.30
N LEU A 327 32.52 30.60 -20.73
CA LEU A 327 32.31 29.42 -19.87
C LEU A 327 33.62 29.01 -19.20
N TYR A 328 33.73 29.25 -17.88
CA TYR A 328 34.88 28.79 -17.08
C TYR A 328 34.68 27.33 -16.62
N PHE A 329 35.79 26.59 -16.49
CA PHE A 329 35.84 25.18 -16.08
C PHE A 329 34.99 24.23 -16.96
N GLN A 330 34.74 24.60 -18.21
CA GLN A 330 33.88 23.85 -19.11
C GLN A 330 34.31 22.38 -19.24
N ASN A 331 35.61 22.14 -19.47
CA ASN A 331 36.14 20.80 -19.63
C ASN A 331 36.03 19.96 -18.35
N SER A 332 36.33 20.53 -17.18
CA SER A 332 36.31 19.80 -15.91
C SER A 332 34.89 19.39 -15.50
N ILE A 333 33.94 20.33 -15.57
CA ILE A 333 32.55 20.06 -15.18
C ILE A 333 31.88 19.14 -16.20
N SER A 334 32.09 19.38 -17.49
CA SER A 334 31.53 18.53 -18.55
C SER A 334 32.10 17.11 -18.49
N SER A 335 33.40 16.94 -18.22
CA SER A 335 34.02 15.62 -18.02
C SER A 335 33.46 14.90 -16.80
N PHE A 336 33.29 15.61 -15.67
CA PHE A 336 32.67 15.05 -14.46
C PHE A 336 31.25 14.54 -14.72
N LEU A 337 30.39 15.39 -15.32
CA LEU A 337 29.02 15.03 -15.63
C LEU A 337 28.92 13.90 -16.66
N ARG A 338 29.75 13.92 -17.71
CA ARG A 338 29.84 12.86 -18.72
C ARG A 338 30.19 11.52 -18.08
N ARG A 339 31.27 11.49 -17.27
CA ARG A 339 31.70 10.28 -16.56
C ARG A 339 30.61 9.77 -15.64
N THR A 340 29.92 10.68 -14.97
CA THR A 340 28.89 10.32 -14.01
C THR A 340 27.65 9.77 -14.73
N ALA A 341 27.22 10.37 -15.85
CA ALA A 341 26.14 9.85 -16.69
C ALA A 341 26.45 8.43 -17.22
N PHE A 342 27.66 8.25 -17.74
CA PHE A 342 28.13 6.95 -18.23
C PHE A 342 28.21 5.89 -17.12
N ASN A 343 28.65 6.24 -15.92
CA ASN A 343 28.72 5.30 -14.80
C ASN A 343 27.33 4.81 -14.34
N SER A 344 26.30 5.64 -14.42
CA SER A 344 24.93 5.20 -14.10
C SER A 344 24.40 4.23 -15.12
N LEU A 345 24.63 4.50 -16.40
CA LEU A 345 24.31 3.56 -17.46
C LEU A 345 24.93 2.20 -17.20
N LYS A 346 26.23 2.22 -16.90
CA LYS A 346 26.99 1.02 -16.61
C LYS A 346 26.43 0.27 -15.40
N SER A 347 26.06 0.97 -14.33
CA SER A 347 25.55 0.34 -13.11
C SER A 347 24.09 -0.14 -13.20
N MET A 348 23.30 0.36 -14.15
CA MET A 348 21.88 0.02 -14.27
C MET A 348 21.57 -0.92 -15.43
N PHE A 349 22.24 -0.73 -16.57
CA PHE A 349 21.91 -1.42 -17.81
C PHE A 349 23.00 -2.36 -18.28
N PHE A 350 24.26 -2.21 -17.89
CA PHE A 350 25.31 -3.06 -18.44
C PHE A 350 25.44 -4.33 -17.61
N TYR A 351 25.54 -5.46 -18.30
CA TYR A 351 25.77 -6.75 -17.68
C TYR A 351 27.00 -6.69 -16.73
N PRO A 352 26.91 -7.21 -15.49
CA PRO A 352 25.88 -8.10 -14.94
C PRO A 352 24.65 -7.41 -14.33
N SER A 353 24.48 -6.10 -14.53
CA SER A 353 23.34 -5.34 -14.03
C SER A 353 22.12 -5.51 -14.93
N TRP A 354 20.95 -5.67 -14.33
CA TRP A 354 19.68 -5.83 -15.03
C TRP A 354 18.72 -4.74 -14.62
N PHE A 355 18.21 -4.01 -15.61
CA PHE A 355 17.11 -3.10 -15.41
C PHE A 355 15.80 -3.88 -15.36
N GLN A 356 15.02 -3.72 -14.30
CA GLN A 356 13.77 -4.45 -14.11
C GLN A 356 12.58 -3.48 -14.13
N ALA A 357 11.52 -3.85 -14.84
CA ALA A 357 10.29 -3.06 -14.91
C ALA A 357 9.04 -3.94 -14.97
N ILE A 358 7.91 -3.38 -14.55
CA ILE A 358 6.62 -4.09 -14.54
C ILE A 358 6.16 -4.28 -15.99
N SER A 359 5.78 -5.52 -16.32
CA SER A 359 5.21 -5.85 -17.62
C SER A 359 3.94 -5.03 -17.84
N PRO A 360 3.80 -4.37 -18.99
CA PRO A 360 2.63 -3.55 -19.30
C PRO A 360 1.34 -4.35 -19.43
N MET A 361 1.47 -5.68 -19.58
CA MET A 361 0.37 -6.63 -19.57
C MET A 361 -0.27 -6.79 -18.19
N VAL A 362 0.43 -6.35 -17.14
CA VAL A 362 -0.06 -6.38 -15.78
C VAL A 362 -0.70 -5.02 -15.52
N PRO A 363 -2.00 -4.95 -15.16
CA PRO A 363 -2.69 -3.70 -14.88
C PRO A 363 -1.83 -2.82 -13.98
N SER A 364 -1.62 -1.57 -14.40
CA SER A 364 -0.71 -0.65 -13.71
C SER A 364 -1.24 -0.29 -12.31
N GLY A 365 -0.85 -1.09 -11.32
CA GLY A 365 -0.37 -0.66 -10.01
C GLY A 365 -1.32 0.02 -9.02
N ARG A 366 -2.65 -0.02 -9.17
CA ARG A 366 -3.52 0.42 -8.06
C ARG A 366 -4.59 -0.58 -7.65
N SER A 367 -5.35 -1.15 -8.58
CA SER A 367 -6.35 -2.16 -8.24
C SER A 367 -6.56 -3.21 -9.31
N CYS A 368 -6.54 -4.49 -8.92
CA CYS A 368 -7.19 -5.56 -9.67
C CYS A 368 -8.67 -5.58 -9.25
N GLU A 369 -9.60 -5.65 -10.20
CA GLU A 369 -11.01 -5.83 -9.87
C GLU A 369 -11.30 -7.33 -9.71
N PHE A 370 -11.87 -7.71 -8.57
CA PHE A 370 -12.35 -9.04 -8.30
C PHE A 370 -13.69 -8.89 -7.61
N ILE A 371 -14.80 -9.06 -8.32
CA ILE A 371 -16.14 -9.09 -7.76
C ILE A 371 -16.73 -10.45 -8.14
N PRO A 372 -16.69 -11.44 -7.23
CA PRO A 372 -17.17 -12.77 -7.55
C PRO A 372 -18.68 -12.70 -7.79
N ARG A 373 -19.13 -13.35 -8.85
CA ARG A 373 -20.56 -13.56 -9.06
C ARG A 373 -21.12 -14.47 -7.98
N GLN A 374 -22.39 -14.29 -7.66
CA GLN A 374 -23.10 -15.24 -6.83
C GLN A 374 -23.27 -16.55 -7.59
N ILE A 375 -22.71 -17.61 -7.02
CA ILE A 375 -22.83 -18.96 -7.56
C ILE A 375 -24.03 -19.64 -6.90
N MET A 376 -24.99 -19.99 -7.73
CA MET A 376 -26.19 -20.75 -7.43
C MET A 376 -26.07 -22.18 -7.97
N MET A 377 -27.08 -23.01 -7.69
CA MET A 377 -27.11 -24.42 -8.10
C MET A 377 -27.07 -24.61 -9.62
N ASP A 378 -27.68 -23.68 -10.35
CA ASP A 378 -27.88 -23.68 -11.80
C ASP A 378 -26.69 -23.13 -12.60
N ASN A 379 -25.81 -22.33 -11.97
CA ASN A 379 -24.67 -21.69 -12.64
C ASN A 379 -23.30 -22.08 -12.06
N ILE A 380 -23.18 -23.24 -11.42
CA ILE A 380 -21.93 -23.67 -10.78
C ILE A 380 -20.72 -23.75 -11.74
N GLU A 381 -20.97 -23.87 -13.06
CA GLU A 381 -19.93 -23.83 -14.10
C GLU A 381 -19.32 -22.44 -14.26
N GLU A 382 -20.05 -21.37 -13.94
CA GLU A 382 -19.50 -20.00 -13.89
C GLU A 382 -18.44 -19.83 -12.80
N ALA A 383 -18.40 -20.72 -11.80
CA ALA A 383 -17.40 -20.67 -10.75
C ALA A 383 -15.98 -20.87 -11.32
N GLU A 384 -15.80 -21.70 -12.35
CA GLU A 384 -14.49 -21.91 -13.01
C GLU A 384 -13.90 -20.59 -13.51
N ALA A 385 -14.73 -19.72 -14.09
CA ALA A 385 -14.29 -18.40 -14.56
C ALA A 385 -13.87 -17.49 -13.40
N GLU A 386 -14.52 -17.55 -12.23
CA GLU A 386 -14.09 -16.81 -11.04
C GLU A 386 -12.78 -17.35 -10.46
N PHE A 387 -12.57 -18.67 -10.51
CA PHE A 387 -11.32 -19.29 -10.06
C PHE A 387 -10.13 -18.92 -10.96
N GLU A 388 -10.31 -18.81 -12.27
CA GLU A 388 -9.27 -18.31 -13.17
C GLU A 388 -8.83 -16.88 -12.79
N LYS A 389 -9.76 -16.02 -12.37
CA LYS A 389 -9.40 -14.68 -11.85
C LYS A 389 -8.57 -14.76 -10.57
N ILE A 390 -8.93 -15.65 -9.64
CA ILE A 390 -8.19 -15.86 -8.39
C ILE A 390 -6.79 -16.42 -8.70
N LEU A 391 -6.66 -17.35 -9.66
CA LEU A 391 -5.37 -17.88 -10.11
C LEU A 391 -4.45 -16.78 -10.63
N LEU A 392 -4.97 -15.85 -11.44
CA LEU A 392 -4.21 -14.69 -11.93
C LEU A 392 -3.70 -13.82 -10.77
N ILE A 393 -4.52 -13.59 -9.75
CA ILE A 393 -4.17 -12.81 -8.56
C ILE A 393 -3.08 -13.52 -7.73
N ILE A 394 -3.21 -14.83 -7.53
CA ILE A 394 -2.24 -15.63 -6.77
C ILE A 394 -0.89 -15.69 -7.47
N ASN A 395 -0.87 -15.64 -8.80
CA ASN A 395 0.34 -15.66 -9.61
C ASN A 395 1.02 -14.28 -9.75
N CYS A 396 0.46 -13.21 -9.17
CA CYS A 396 1.08 -11.88 -9.16
C CYS A 396 2.40 -11.84 -8.35
N ASP A 397 3.16 -10.76 -8.49
CA ASP A 397 4.34 -10.53 -7.65
C ASP A 397 3.95 -10.11 -6.22
N TYR A 398 4.66 -10.68 -5.23
CA TYR A 398 4.50 -10.34 -3.82
C TYR A 398 5.79 -9.79 -3.22
N LYS A 399 5.68 -8.72 -2.43
CA LYS A 399 6.76 -8.14 -1.65
C LYS A 399 6.86 -8.86 -0.31
N ILE A 400 8.05 -9.34 0.05
CA ILE A 400 8.33 -9.88 1.39
C ILE A 400 8.26 -8.73 2.40
N LEU A 401 7.46 -8.92 3.45
CA LEU A 401 7.30 -7.96 4.54
C LEU A 401 8.08 -8.40 5.78
N ASP A 402 8.05 -9.69 6.10
CA ASP A 402 8.60 -10.23 7.34
C ASP A 402 8.90 -11.73 7.21
N ILE A 403 9.86 -12.22 8.00
CA ILE A 403 10.18 -13.64 8.13
C ILE A 403 10.25 -13.96 9.62
N LYS A 404 9.31 -14.77 10.12
CA LYS A 404 9.22 -15.17 11.53
C LYS A 404 8.96 -16.66 11.65
N ASN A 405 9.75 -17.37 12.46
CA ASN A 405 9.61 -18.81 12.70
C ASN A 405 9.51 -19.64 11.39
N ASP A 406 10.38 -19.33 10.43
CA ASP A 406 10.38 -19.86 9.04
C ASP A 406 9.09 -19.67 8.25
N VAL A 407 8.19 -18.79 8.72
CA VAL A 407 7.03 -18.32 7.96
C VAL A 407 7.41 -17.02 7.28
N VAL A 408 7.34 -17.01 5.96
CA VAL A 408 7.58 -15.83 5.13
C VAL A 408 6.25 -15.15 4.84
N HIS A 409 6.07 -13.93 5.34
CA HIS A 409 4.91 -13.09 5.04
C HIS A 409 5.21 -12.17 3.86
N ARG A 410 4.33 -12.21 2.86
CA ARG A 410 4.39 -11.39 1.66
C ARG A 410 3.05 -10.69 1.40
N LYS A 411 3.07 -9.65 0.58
CA LYS A 411 1.88 -8.87 0.20
C LYS A 411 1.95 -8.46 -1.27
N THR A 412 0.84 -8.45 -2.00
CA THR A 412 0.83 -8.01 -3.40
C THR A 412 1.26 -6.55 -3.54
N TYR A 413 1.78 -6.18 -4.72
CA TYR A 413 2.06 -4.78 -5.06
C TYR A 413 0.80 -3.98 -5.41
N SER A 414 -0.27 -4.65 -5.86
CA SER A 414 -1.55 -4.02 -6.24
C SER A 414 -2.64 -4.35 -5.22
N MET A 415 -3.52 -3.39 -4.94
CA MET A 415 -4.74 -3.67 -4.17
C MET A 415 -5.72 -4.48 -5.04
N ILE A 416 -6.72 -5.07 -4.41
CA ILE A 416 -7.91 -5.60 -5.06
C ILE A 416 -9.07 -4.68 -4.71
N ASN A 417 -9.87 -4.32 -5.72
CA ASN A 417 -11.02 -3.41 -5.63
C ASN A 417 -10.72 -2.03 -5.00
N ASN A 418 -9.46 -1.59 -4.99
CA ASN A 418 -8.99 -0.42 -4.23
C ASN A 418 -9.26 -0.51 -2.71
N VAL A 419 -9.47 -1.72 -2.16
CA VAL A 419 -9.81 -1.94 -0.75
C VAL A 419 -8.58 -2.37 0.06
N ASP A 420 -8.01 -3.52 -0.26
CA ASP A 420 -6.84 -4.07 0.42
C ASP A 420 -5.99 -4.90 -0.55
N TYR A 421 -4.87 -5.43 -0.09
CA TYR A 421 -3.97 -6.26 -0.87
C TYR A 421 -4.13 -7.73 -0.47
N VAL A 422 -3.66 -8.63 -1.32
CA VAL A 422 -3.60 -10.06 -0.97
C VAL A 422 -2.39 -10.28 -0.08
N ASN A 423 -2.62 -10.94 1.05
CA ASN A 423 -1.56 -11.43 1.90
C ASN A 423 -1.20 -12.86 1.48
N SER A 424 0.09 -13.14 1.39
CA SER A 424 0.62 -14.47 1.15
C SER A 424 1.51 -14.88 2.32
N TRP A 425 1.36 -16.11 2.80
CA TRP A 425 2.29 -16.71 3.75
C TRP A 425 2.82 -18.01 3.16
N SER A 426 4.12 -18.27 3.32
CA SER A 426 4.67 -19.58 2.99
C SER A 426 5.60 -20.11 4.06
N PHE A 427 5.64 -21.42 4.20
CA PHE A 427 6.59 -22.15 5.03
C PHE A 427 6.80 -23.55 4.45
N LYS A 428 7.97 -24.14 4.72
CA LYS A 428 8.30 -25.49 4.29
C LYS A 428 7.48 -26.51 5.05
N LEU A 429 6.97 -27.49 4.32
CA LEU A 429 6.35 -28.67 4.89
C LEU A 429 7.44 -29.58 5.48
N PRO A 430 7.16 -30.27 6.59
CA PRO A 430 8.05 -31.31 7.10
C PRO A 430 8.28 -32.37 6.03
N LYS A 431 9.52 -32.85 5.91
CA LYS A 431 9.78 -34.04 5.10
C LYS A 431 9.13 -35.22 5.81
N GLY A 432 8.00 -35.68 5.28
CA GLY A 432 7.35 -36.87 5.80
C GLY A 432 8.29 -38.07 5.68
N THR A 433 8.47 -38.82 6.76
CA THR A 433 9.04 -40.17 6.68
C THR A 433 8.04 -41.01 5.89
N ALA A 434 8.40 -41.38 4.67
CA ALA A 434 7.57 -42.23 3.83
C ALA A 434 7.44 -43.61 4.49
N THR A 435 6.36 -43.82 5.25
CA THR A 435 5.90 -45.18 5.55
C THR A 435 4.91 -45.60 4.47
N SER A 436 5.32 -46.66 3.76
CA SER A 436 4.58 -47.51 2.81
C SER A 436 4.15 -46.89 1.46
N HIS A 437 4.93 -47.26 0.44
CA HIS A 437 4.59 -47.29 -0.99
C HIS A 437 3.51 -48.34 -1.35
N ARG A 438 2.59 -48.66 -0.44
CA ARG A 438 1.50 -49.60 -0.73
C ARG A 438 0.19 -48.92 -0.35
N ASP A 439 -0.57 -48.54 -1.38
CA ASP A 439 -2.01 -48.21 -1.39
C ASP A 439 -2.48 -46.73 -1.42
N GLY A 440 -1.61 -45.73 -1.59
CA GLY A 440 -2.05 -44.31 -1.60
C GLY A 440 -2.13 -43.65 -2.98
N PHE A 441 -3.31 -43.60 -3.61
CA PHE A 441 -3.54 -42.68 -4.74
C PHE A 441 -3.33 -41.22 -4.29
N SER A 442 -2.53 -40.43 -5.02
CA SER A 442 -2.45 -38.98 -4.79
C SER A 442 -3.78 -38.34 -5.18
N LEU A 443 -4.46 -37.73 -4.21
CA LEU A 443 -5.76 -37.07 -4.43
C LEU A 443 -5.66 -35.82 -5.30
N TYR A 444 -4.46 -35.25 -5.40
CA TYR A 444 -4.17 -34.01 -6.11
C TYR A 444 -3.04 -34.23 -7.12
N GLU A 445 -3.16 -33.60 -8.28
CA GLU A 445 -2.18 -33.72 -9.37
C GLU A 445 -0.85 -33.05 -8.99
N GLY A 446 0.25 -33.78 -9.14
CA GLY A 446 1.61 -33.26 -8.91
C GLY A 446 2.04 -33.13 -7.45
N LEU A 447 1.27 -33.70 -6.51
CA LEU A 447 1.60 -33.72 -5.08
C LEU A 447 1.96 -35.12 -4.59
N SER A 448 2.91 -35.21 -3.66
CA SER A 448 3.17 -36.44 -2.91
C SER A 448 1.96 -36.85 -2.05
N VAL A 449 1.97 -38.07 -1.53
CA VAL A 449 0.90 -38.57 -0.63
C VAL A 449 0.79 -37.71 0.63
N TYR A 450 1.92 -37.28 1.21
CA TYR A 450 1.92 -36.41 2.39
C TYR A 450 1.35 -35.02 2.07
N GLU A 451 1.80 -34.40 0.99
CA GLU A 451 1.28 -33.10 0.54
C GLU A 451 -0.21 -33.18 0.20
N SER A 452 -0.64 -34.29 -0.41
CA SER A 452 -2.06 -34.55 -0.68
C SER A 452 -2.88 -34.67 0.61
N LYS A 453 -2.36 -35.34 1.65
CA LYS A 453 -3.02 -35.41 2.97
C LYS A 453 -3.12 -34.03 3.62
N VAL A 454 -2.07 -33.21 3.53
CA VAL A 454 -2.09 -31.83 4.03
C VAL A 454 -3.17 -31.02 3.30
N LEU A 455 -3.20 -31.04 1.97
CA LEU A 455 -4.20 -30.30 1.19
C LEU A 455 -5.63 -30.82 1.45
N TYR A 456 -5.79 -32.14 1.59
CA TYR A 456 -7.06 -32.78 1.94
C TYR A 456 -7.57 -32.34 3.32
N SER A 457 -6.69 -32.13 4.30
CA SER A 457 -7.09 -31.62 5.63
C SER A 457 -7.66 -30.19 5.58
N PHE A 458 -7.26 -29.39 4.57
CA PHE A 458 -7.90 -28.12 4.28
C PHE A 458 -9.22 -28.30 3.53
N GLU A 459 -9.31 -29.27 2.61
CA GLU A 459 -10.56 -29.58 1.90
C GLU A 459 -11.66 -29.98 2.89
N THR A 460 -11.35 -30.84 3.87
CA THR A 460 -12.29 -31.26 4.92
C THR A 460 -12.53 -30.19 5.99
N LEU A 461 -11.77 -29.08 5.95
CA LEU A 461 -11.75 -28.01 6.96
C LEU A 461 -11.38 -28.49 8.37
N GLU A 462 -10.84 -29.70 8.53
CA GLU A 462 -10.42 -30.23 9.83
C GLU A 462 -9.30 -29.38 10.43
N ILE A 463 -8.28 -29.08 9.61
CA ILE A 463 -7.16 -28.27 10.05
C ILE A 463 -7.57 -26.81 10.33
N PHE A 464 -8.64 -26.34 9.68
CA PHE A 464 -9.19 -25.02 9.94
C PHE A 464 -9.79 -24.90 11.33
N LYS A 465 -10.32 -25.98 11.93
CA LYS A 465 -10.83 -25.93 13.32
C LYS A 465 -9.73 -25.53 14.31
N SER A 466 -8.46 -25.86 14.02
CA SER A 466 -7.32 -25.44 14.84
C SER A 466 -6.96 -23.95 14.73
N ILE A 467 -7.44 -23.27 13.68
CA ILE A 467 -7.09 -21.89 13.32
C ILE A 467 -8.29 -20.94 13.49
N LEU A 468 -9.50 -21.46 13.24
CA LEU A 468 -10.80 -20.81 13.30
C LEU A 468 -11.64 -21.48 14.41
N ALA A 469 -11.43 -21.06 15.66
CA ALA A 469 -12.01 -21.64 16.88
C ALA A 469 -13.56 -21.60 16.96
N ASN A 470 -14.22 -21.02 15.97
CA ASN A 470 -15.66 -20.79 15.95
C ASN A 470 -16.42 -21.70 14.95
N ILE A 471 -15.73 -22.56 14.20
CA ILE A 471 -16.39 -23.52 13.30
C ILE A 471 -17.09 -24.60 14.14
N LYS A 472 -18.43 -24.64 14.10
CA LYS A 472 -19.23 -25.72 14.68
C LYS A 472 -19.35 -26.89 13.71
N GLU A 473 -19.77 -26.60 12.49
CA GLU A 473 -20.11 -27.61 11.49
C GLU A 473 -19.79 -27.11 10.08
N VAL A 474 -19.53 -28.04 9.17
CA VAL A 474 -19.38 -27.77 7.74
C VAL A 474 -20.38 -28.65 7.01
N LYS A 475 -21.30 -28.03 6.26
CA LYS A 475 -22.28 -28.72 5.43
C LYS A 475 -21.93 -28.51 3.97
N VAL A 476 -21.76 -29.60 3.22
CA VAL A 476 -21.66 -29.50 1.76
C VAL A 476 -23.08 -29.35 1.22
N ILE A 477 -23.43 -28.16 0.73
CA ILE A 477 -24.75 -27.89 0.16
C ILE A 477 -24.83 -28.56 -1.23
N HIS A 478 -23.77 -28.44 -2.01
CA HIS A 478 -23.69 -29.00 -3.36
C HIS A 478 -22.26 -29.36 -3.73
N LYS A 479 -22.09 -30.41 -4.54
CA LYS A 479 -20.80 -30.82 -5.09
C LYS A 479 -20.97 -31.30 -6.53
N LYS A 480 -20.23 -30.68 -7.45
CA LYS A 480 -20.12 -31.09 -8.86
C LYS A 480 -18.63 -31.14 -9.23
N LYS A 481 -18.13 -32.34 -9.52
CA LYS A 481 -16.70 -32.58 -9.85
C LYS A 481 -15.78 -32.02 -8.76
N SER A 482 -14.88 -31.10 -9.12
CA SER A 482 -13.93 -30.43 -8.24
C SER A 482 -14.46 -29.15 -7.58
N ILE A 483 -15.70 -28.75 -7.87
CA ILE A 483 -16.34 -27.56 -7.29
C ILE A 483 -17.43 -27.98 -6.31
N SER A 484 -17.53 -27.26 -5.20
CA SER A 484 -18.55 -27.48 -4.19
C SER A 484 -18.98 -26.17 -3.55
N LEU A 485 -20.28 -26.01 -3.33
CA LEU A 485 -20.83 -24.97 -2.47
C LEU A 485 -20.93 -25.55 -1.07
N ILE A 486 -20.20 -24.95 -0.13
CA ILE A 486 -20.14 -25.37 1.26
C ILE A 486 -20.68 -24.27 2.16
N ARG A 487 -21.33 -24.67 3.25
CA ARG A 487 -21.79 -23.81 4.32
C ARG A 487 -21.00 -24.11 5.58
N ILE A 488 -20.29 -23.12 6.07
CA ILE A 488 -19.60 -23.19 7.35
C ILE A 488 -20.53 -22.58 8.40
N VAL A 489 -20.99 -23.41 9.33
CA VAL A 489 -21.78 -22.98 10.48
C VAL A 489 -20.81 -22.54 11.57
N MET A 490 -20.73 -21.23 11.80
CA MET A 490 -19.95 -20.64 12.87
C MET A 490 -20.79 -20.56 14.15
N LYS A 491 -20.18 -20.26 15.30
CA LYS A 491 -20.91 -20.15 16.58
C LYS A 491 -22.14 -19.24 16.51
N ASN A 492 -22.04 -18.12 15.79
CA ASN A 492 -23.03 -17.04 15.80
C ASN A 492 -23.64 -16.73 14.42
N TYR A 493 -23.18 -17.36 13.33
CA TYR A 493 -23.63 -17.07 11.96
C TYR A 493 -23.23 -18.17 10.97
N GLU A 494 -23.73 -18.13 9.73
CA GLU A 494 -23.37 -19.08 8.66
C GLU A 494 -22.62 -18.37 7.53
N LEU A 495 -21.67 -19.06 6.90
CA LEU A 495 -20.90 -18.59 5.75
C LEU A 495 -21.02 -19.56 4.59
N ASP A 496 -21.55 -19.09 3.47
CA ASP A 496 -21.55 -19.84 2.22
C ASP A 496 -20.27 -19.53 1.43
N LEU A 497 -19.48 -20.57 1.15
CA LEU A 497 -18.25 -20.51 0.37
C LEU A 497 -18.34 -21.43 -0.84
N VAL A 498 -17.80 -20.98 -1.97
CA VAL A 498 -17.51 -21.86 -3.10
C VAL A 498 -16.08 -22.38 -2.92
N ARG A 499 -15.94 -23.70 -2.85
CA ARG A 499 -14.68 -24.43 -2.74
C ARG A 499 -14.36 -25.11 -4.07
N MET A 500 -13.15 -24.92 -4.61
CA MET A 500 -12.65 -25.64 -5.77
C MET A 500 -11.28 -26.25 -5.54
N VAL A 501 -11.14 -27.49 -5.99
CA VAL A 501 -9.87 -28.19 -6.14
C VAL A 501 -9.34 -28.00 -7.55
N TYR A 502 -8.13 -27.51 -7.70
CA TYR A 502 -7.47 -27.34 -9.00
C TYR A 502 -6.01 -27.73 -8.91
N LYS A 503 -5.66 -28.89 -9.47
CA LYS A 503 -4.30 -29.47 -9.44
C LYS A 503 -3.76 -29.55 -8.01
N ASN A 504 -2.66 -28.87 -7.72
CA ASN A 504 -2.01 -28.76 -6.42
C ASN A 504 -2.53 -27.59 -5.56
N SER A 505 -3.71 -27.06 -5.89
CA SER A 505 -4.30 -25.89 -5.25
C SER A 505 -5.74 -26.16 -4.77
N LEU A 506 -6.10 -25.55 -3.64
CA LEU A 506 -7.44 -25.55 -3.08
C LEU A 506 -7.85 -24.11 -2.81
N MET A 507 -9.01 -23.70 -3.32
CA MET A 507 -9.48 -22.32 -3.24
C MET A 507 -10.87 -22.26 -2.63
N PHE A 508 -11.11 -21.22 -1.85
CA PHE A 508 -12.38 -20.87 -1.24
C PHE A 508 -12.67 -19.41 -1.58
N PHE A 509 -13.89 -19.08 -2.03
CA PHE A 509 -14.34 -17.69 -2.05
C PHE A 509 -15.76 -17.56 -1.51
N LYS A 510 -16.04 -16.41 -0.93
CA LYS A 510 -17.33 -16.14 -0.28
C LYS A 510 -18.43 -15.97 -1.32
N ASN A 511 -19.50 -16.76 -1.20
CA ASN A 511 -20.62 -16.74 -2.12
C ASN A 511 -21.61 -15.61 -1.77
N GLY A 512 -22.14 -14.92 -2.79
CA GLY A 512 -23.29 -14.01 -2.64
C GLY A 512 -23.08 -12.76 -1.79
N SER A 513 -21.84 -12.34 -1.53
CA SER A 513 -21.57 -11.16 -0.71
C SER A 513 -21.05 -9.98 -1.53
N LYS A 514 -21.47 -8.76 -1.16
CA LYS A 514 -20.98 -7.50 -1.79
C LYS A 514 -19.46 -7.31 -1.63
N TYR A 515 -18.83 -8.04 -0.71
CA TYR A 515 -17.40 -7.97 -0.43
C TYR A 515 -16.71 -9.22 -0.94
N SER A 516 -15.79 -9.05 -1.87
CA SER A 516 -15.03 -10.16 -2.42
C SER A 516 -14.04 -10.67 -1.39
N GLU A 517 -14.24 -11.88 -0.90
CA GLU A 517 -13.30 -12.54 0.01
C GLU A 517 -12.90 -13.89 -0.56
N PHE A 518 -11.61 -14.19 -0.58
CA PHE A 518 -11.10 -15.49 -0.97
C PHE A 518 -9.92 -15.94 -0.10
N LEU A 519 -9.74 -17.25 -0.05
CA LEU A 519 -8.65 -17.94 0.62
C LEU A 519 -8.18 -19.07 -0.30
N ALA A 520 -6.89 -19.19 -0.52
CA ALA A 520 -6.33 -20.22 -1.37
C ALA A 520 -5.07 -20.83 -0.77
N PHE A 521 -4.92 -22.12 -0.99
CA PHE A 521 -3.81 -22.95 -0.56
C PHE A 521 -3.18 -23.54 -1.81
N LYS A 522 -1.87 -23.48 -1.90
CA LYS A 522 -1.12 -24.08 -2.99
C LYS A 522 0.15 -24.70 -2.43
N ILE A 523 0.38 -25.97 -2.70
CA ILE A 523 1.63 -26.62 -2.33
C ILE A 523 2.54 -26.63 -3.55
N GLN A 524 3.75 -26.09 -3.39
CA GLN A 524 4.72 -26.03 -4.46
C GLN A 524 6.14 -26.14 -3.88
N ASP A 525 6.96 -27.03 -4.46
CA ASP A 525 8.36 -27.24 -4.04
C ASP A 525 8.49 -27.51 -2.53
N GLU A 526 7.65 -28.40 -1.98
CA GLU A 526 7.59 -28.72 -0.55
C GLU A 526 7.21 -27.51 0.34
N GLU A 527 6.80 -26.37 -0.21
CA GLU A 527 6.28 -25.22 0.54
C GLU A 527 4.76 -25.13 0.42
N LEU A 528 4.09 -24.91 1.56
CA LEU A 528 2.68 -24.54 1.57
C LEU A 528 2.58 -23.02 1.44
N HIS A 529 1.92 -22.56 0.37
CA HIS A 529 1.56 -21.18 0.15
C HIS A 529 0.10 -20.94 0.49
N LEU A 530 -0.14 -19.98 1.37
CA LEU A 530 -1.44 -19.51 1.78
C LEU A 530 -1.68 -18.11 1.23
N PHE A 531 -2.75 -17.89 0.48
CA PHE A 531 -3.14 -16.59 -0.06
C PHE A 531 -4.50 -16.20 0.53
N SER A 532 -4.61 -15.02 1.16
CA SER A 532 -5.89 -14.53 1.67
C SER A 532 -6.16 -13.10 1.21
N PHE A 533 -7.38 -12.88 0.75
CA PHE A 533 -7.97 -11.57 0.57
C PHE A 533 -9.29 -11.54 1.34
N SER A 534 -9.30 -10.90 2.50
CA SER A 534 -10.47 -10.80 3.37
C SER A 534 -10.35 -9.59 4.28
N ASN A 535 -11.48 -9.07 4.75
CA ASN A 535 -11.50 -7.96 5.68
C ASN A 535 -10.86 -8.38 7.01
N LYS A 536 -10.09 -7.49 7.68
CA LYS A 536 -9.49 -7.79 9.00
C LYS A 536 -10.51 -8.20 10.07
N SER A 537 -11.77 -7.80 9.90
CA SER A 537 -12.89 -8.21 10.77
C SER A 537 -13.57 -9.51 10.35
N SER A 538 -13.24 -10.08 9.18
CA SER A 538 -13.78 -11.34 8.70
C SER A 538 -13.12 -12.51 9.43
N ASP A 539 -13.88 -13.54 9.78
CA ASP A 539 -13.28 -14.75 10.35
C ASP A 539 -12.41 -15.49 9.32
N LEU A 540 -12.56 -15.23 8.03
CA LEU A 540 -11.65 -15.71 6.98
C LEU A 540 -10.31 -14.96 6.94
N PHE A 541 -10.10 -13.96 7.81
CA PHE A 541 -8.84 -13.23 7.89
C PHE A 541 -7.71 -14.09 8.46
N ILE A 542 -6.71 -14.39 7.64
CA ILE A 542 -5.54 -15.09 8.13
C ILE A 542 -4.50 -14.06 8.58
N ASN A 543 -3.96 -14.24 9.78
CA ASN A 543 -2.87 -13.43 10.32
C ASN A 543 -1.68 -14.31 10.69
N SER A 544 -0.54 -13.70 11.01
CA SER A 544 0.68 -14.43 11.35
C SER A 544 0.50 -15.44 12.49
N LYS A 545 -0.29 -15.11 13.53
CA LYS A 545 -0.58 -16.03 14.65
C LYS A 545 -1.32 -17.28 14.17
N ARG A 546 -2.32 -17.10 13.29
CA ARG A 546 -3.08 -18.19 12.67
C ARG A 546 -2.20 -19.07 11.79
N VAL A 547 -1.29 -18.50 11.03
CA VAL A 547 -0.33 -19.27 10.20
C VAL A 547 0.69 -20.02 11.05
N ILE A 548 1.19 -19.43 12.15
CA ILE A 548 2.10 -20.12 13.07
C ILE A 548 1.38 -21.30 13.74
N LYS A 549 0.12 -21.11 14.18
CA LYS A 549 -0.72 -22.22 14.69
C LYS A 549 -0.92 -23.30 13.64
N LEU A 550 -1.20 -22.92 12.39
CA LEU A 550 -1.33 -23.83 11.27
C LEU A 550 -0.05 -24.64 11.04
N LYS A 551 1.11 -23.98 10.99
CA LYS A 551 2.41 -24.63 10.84
C LYS A 551 2.63 -25.67 11.94
N LYS A 552 2.41 -25.30 13.20
CA LYS A 552 2.49 -26.23 14.34
C LYS A 552 1.53 -27.41 14.23
N ALA A 553 0.30 -27.18 13.77
CA ALA A 553 -0.70 -28.23 13.56
C ALA A 553 -0.29 -29.23 12.47
N ILE A 554 0.38 -28.76 11.41
CA ILE A 554 0.93 -29.64 10.35
C ILE A 554 2.16 -30.40 10.85
N GLU A 555 3.02 -29.76 11.66
CA GLU A 555 4.25 -30.35 12.22
C GLU A 555 3.95 -31.44 13.26
N ASN A 556 2.95 -31.21 14.14
CA ASN A 556 2.62 -32.08 15.26
C ASN A 556 1.14 -32.55 15.22
N PRO A 557 0.75 -33.46 14.30
CA PRO A 557 -0.62 -33.94 14.20
C PRO A 557 -1.08 -34.72 15.46
N SER A 558 -0.15 -35.30 16.22
CA SER A 558 -0.42 -36.04 17.46
C SER A 558 -0.69 -35.16 18.69
N GLU A 559 -0.32 -33.87 18.68
CA GLU A 559 -0.73 -32.93 19.74
C GLU A 559 -2.20 -32.50 19.59
N GLN A 560 -2.80 -32.63 18.39
CA GLN A 560 -4.21 -32.28 18.17
C GLN A 560 -5.18 -33.17 18.94
N SER A 561 -4.86 -34.46 19.14
CA SER A 561 -5.70 -35.36 19.93
C SER A 561 -5.64 -35.07 21.43
N ARG A 562 -4.48 -34.60 21.94
CA ARG A 562 -4.32 -34.19 23.35
C ARG A 562 -4.90 -32.80 23.64
N LEU A 563 -4.78 -31.86 22.70
CA LEU A 563 -5.37 -30.52 22.84
C LEU A 563 -6.91 -30.56 22.79
N ASN A 564 -7.49 -31.54 22.09
CA ASN A 564 -8.94 -31.76 22.07
C ASN A 564 -9.44 -32.55 23.30
N GLN A 565 -8.61 -33.38 23.94
CA GLN A 565 -8.96 -34.12 25.16
C GLN A 565 -8.83 -33.32 26.46
N SER A 566 -7.92 -32.32 26.54
CA SER A 566 -7.84 -31.46 27.73
C SER A 566 -8.98 -30.43 27.84
N ILE A 567 -9.85 -30.35 26.84
CA ILE A 567 -10.99 -29.43 26.80
C ILE A 567 -12.28 -30.12 27.30
N THR A 568 -12.30 -31.46 27.41
CA THR A 568 -13.50 -32.23 27.80
C THR A 568 -13.62 -32.53 29.29
N ASP A 569 -12.53 -32.51 30.07
CA ASP A 569 -12.56 -33.00 31.47
C ASP A 569 -12.50 -31.91 32.55
N SER A 570 -12.65 -30.64 32.18
CA SER A 570 -12.89 -29.57 33.16
C SER A 570 -14.07 -28.72 32.72
N PHE A 571 -15.05 -28.61 33.62
CA PHE A 571 -16.19 -27.67 33.67
C PHE A 571 -17.59 -28.16 33.22
N LEU A 572 -18.36 -28.59 34.22
CA LEU A 572 -19.75 -28.18 34.50
C LEU A 572 -19.94 -28.18 36.04
N PRO A 573 -20.79 -27.33 36.67
CA PRO A 573 -21.36 -26.06 36.23
C PRO A 573 -21.13 -24.91 37.25
N THR A 574 -20.91 -23.69 36.76
CA THR A 574 -21.31 -22.46 37.45
C THR A 574 -21.85 -21.49 36.41
N GLU A 575 -22.94 -20.83 36.76
CA GLU A 575 -23.73 -19.98 35.87
C GLU A 575 -22.92 -18.81 35.29
N THR A 576 -23.43 -18.31 34.15
CA THR A 576 -23.09 -17.08 33.40
C THR A 576 -21.95 -17.13 32.36
N SER A 577 -22.38 -16.94 31.09
CA SER A 577 -21.82 -16.09 30.02
C SER A 577 -20.32 -16.21 29.67
N GLU A 578 -19.88 -16.37 28.41
CA GLU A 578 -19.74 -15.35 27.35
C GLU A 578 -19.02 -16.07 26.17
N VAL A 579 -19.34 -15.90 24.88
CA VAL A 579 -18.92 -14.78 24.02
C VAL A 579 -17.43 -14.42 24.26
N SER A 580 -16.39 -15.15 23.83
CA SER A 580 -15.05 -14.91 24.45
C SER A 580 -13.78 -15.04 23.60
N ASP A 581 -13.63 -14.34 22.47
CA ASP A 581 -12.26 -14.14 21.92
C ASP A 581 -11.96 -12.72 21.39
N THR A 582 -13.01 -11.98 21.08
CA THR A 582 -12.96 -10.50 21.07
C THR A 582 -13.22 -9.99 22.48
N GLU A 583 -14.18 -10.59 23.19
CA GLU A 583 -14.43 -10.29 24.60
C GLU A 583 -13.28 -10.73 25.51
N SER A 584 -12.52 -11.81 25.25
CA SER A 584 -11.35 -12.16 26.10
C SER A 584 -10.16 -11.20 25.94
N LYS A 585 -9.99 -10.59 24.77
CA LYS A 585 -8.97 -9.55 24.53
C LYS A 585 -9.43 -8.18 24.99
N ILE A 586 -10.72 -7.89 24.86
CA ILE A 586 -11.35 -6.71 25.46
C ILE A 586 -11.30 -6.86 26.99
N LEU A 587 -11.62 -8.03 27.56
CA LEU A 587 -11.51 -8.40 28.97
C LEU A 587 -10.07 -8.38 29.42
N GLY A 588 -9.11 -8.88 28.65
CA GLY A 588 -7.69 -8.80 28.97
C GLY A 588 -7.17 -7.35 28.96
N ILE A 589 -7.67 -6.51 28.05
CA ILE A 589 -7.40 -5.07 28.07
C ILE A 589 -8.12 -4.41 29.26
N GLU A 590 -9.37 -4.77 29.55
CA GLU A 590 -10.14 -4.28 30.70
C GLU A 590 -9.53 -4.73 32.04
N GLU A 591 -8.92 -5.92 32.10
CA GLU A 591 -8.15 -6.45 33.22
C GLU A 591 -6.83 -5.71 33.35
N LEU A 592 -6.11 -5.44 32.25
CA LEU A 592 -4.95 -4.53 32.26
C LEU A 592 -5.34 -3.13 32.75
N PHE A 593 -6.52 -2.63 32.39
CA PHE A 593 -7.05 -1.37 32.92
C PHE A 593 -7.33 -1.45 34.42
N LYS A 594 -7.94 -2.54 34.91
CA LYS A 594 -8.24 -2.76 36.34
C LYS A 594 -6.96 -2.95 37.15
N GLU A 595 -5.99 -3.70 36.62
CA GLU A 595 -4.68 -3.97 37.21
C GLU A 595 -3.87 -2.68 37.30
N ALA A 596 -3.74 -1.92 36.21
CA ALA A 596 -3.04 -0.62 36.20
C ALA A 596 -3.72 0.42 37.12
N LEU A 597 -5.06 0.42 37.21
CA LEU A 597 -5.79 1.22 38.19
C LEU A 597 -5.51 0.78 39.63
N SER A 598 -5.21 -0.50 39.88
CA SER A 598 -4.94 -0.99 41.24
C SER A 598 -3.48 -0.85 41.68
N SER A 599 -2.53 -0.83 40.73
CA SER A 599 -1.09 -0.88 41.03
C SER A 599 -0.39 0.48 41.00
N GLU A 600 -0.91 1.49 40.28
CA GLU A 600 -0.17 2.75 40.07
C GLU A 600 -0.85 4.03 40.60
N ILE A 601 -2.11 4.02 41.09
CA ILE A 601 -2.84 5.26 41.45
C ILE A 601 -2.07 6.15 42.45
N ASP A 602 -1.35 5.55 43.39
CA ASP A 602 -0.62 6.29 44.43
C ASP A 602 0.58 7.08 43.88
N SER A 603 0.98 6.83 42.62
CA SER A 603 2.06 7.53 41.92
C SER A 603 1.62 8.71 41.04
N PHE A 604 0.31 8.97 40.94
CA PHE A 604 -0.26 10.01 40.08
C PHE A 604 -0.59 11.29 40.85
N ASN A 605 -0.32 12.44 40.22
CA ASN A 605 -0.89 13.71 40.67
C ASN A 605 -2.36 13.77 40.26
N ILE A 606 -3.22 14.22 41.18
CA ILE A 606 -4.65 14.39 40.94
C ILE A 606 -4.95 15.88 40.73
N PHE A 607 -5.50 16.21 39.57
CA PHE A 607 -6.06 17.53 39.29
C PHE A 607 -7.58 17.47 39.22
N ASP A 608 -8.23 18.26 40.07
CA ASP A 608 -9.68 18.22 40.26
C ASP A 608 -10.34 19.48 39.72
N ILE A 609 -11.31 19.30 38.83
CA ILE A 609 -12.04 20.40 38.20
C ILE A 609 -13.53 20.13 38.31
N THR A 610 -14.31 21.16 38.58
CA THR A 610 -15.76 21.04 38.67
C THR A 610 -16.40 21.80 37.53
N PHE A 611 -17.25 21.11 36.77
CA PHE A 611 -18.03 21.67 35.66
C PHE A 611 -19.51 21.70 36.03
N GLN A 612 -20.21 22.76 35.65
CA GLN A 612 -21.67 22.84 35.72
C GLN A 612 -22.32 22.20 34.49
N LEU A 613 -22.00 20.94 34.25
CA LEU A 613 -22.49 20.20 33.08
C LEU A 613 -23.11 18.89 33.51
N LYS A 614 -24.09 18.40 32.75
CA LYS A 614 -24.53 17.02 32.86
C LYS A 614 -23.37 16.09 32.51
N LYS A 615 -23.23 15.00 33.25
CA LYS A 615 -22.20 13.97 33.03
C LYS A 615 -22.13 13.48 31.58
N SER A 616 -23.29 13.28 30.93
CA SER A 616 -23.38 12.83 29.53
C SER A 616 -22.79 13.84 28.53
N VAL A 617 -22.97 15.12 28.80
CA VAL A 617 -22.48 16.22 27.95
C VAL A 617 -20.96 16.32 28.05
N LEU A 618 -20.42 16.36 29.27
CA LEU A 618 -18.97 16.35 29.48
C LEU A 618 -18.32 15.09 28.91
N HIS A 619 -18.98 13.94 29.03
CA HIS A 619 -18.52 12.71 28.38
C HIS A 619 -18.48 12.84 26.85
N ARG A 620 -19.49 13.45 26.22
CA ARG A 620 -19.51 13.69 24.76
C ARG A 620 -18.34 14.59 24.32
N ILE A 621 -18.02 15.65 25.08
CA ILE A 621 -16.85 16.50 24.81
C ILE A 621 -15.57 15.68 24.85
N LEU A 622 -15.41 14.85 25.89
CA LEU A 622 -14.23 14.02 26.09
C LEU A 622 -14.11 12.88 25.08
N LEU A 623 -15.17 12.52 24.35
CA LEU A 623 -15.07 11.53 23.26
C LEU A 623 -14.42 12.11 21.99
N ASP A 624 -14.23 13.43 21.91
CA ASP A 624 -13.51 14.06 20.80
C ASP A 624 -12.02 13.71 20.89
N ASP A 625 -11.52 12.96 19.91
CA ASP A 625 -10.13 12.52 19.92
C ASP A 625 -9.16 13.68 19.74
N SER A 626 -9.50 14.69 18.92
CA SER A 626 -8.57 15.81 18.70
C SER A 626 -8.37 16.58 20.00
N LEU A 627 -9.44 16.76 20.77
CA LEU A 627 -9.39 17.34 22.11
C LEU A 627 -8.55 16.50 23.06
N ARG A 628 -8.75 15.19 23.09
CA ARG A 628 -8.01 14.31 24.00
C ARG A 628 -6.53 14.22 23.66
N MET A 629 -6.16 14.32 22.38
CA MET A 629 -4.75 14.29 22.00
C MET A 629 -4.00 15.54 22.45
N LYS A 630 -4.71 16.64 22.71
CA LYS A 630 -4.15 17.80 23.40
C LYS A 630 -3.82 17.54 24.87
N ASN A 631 -4.16 16.38 25.42
CA ASN A 631 -3.66 15.93 26.72
C ASN A 631 -2.33 15.14 26.62
N PHE A 632 -1.88 14.82 25.40
CA PHE A 632 -0.55 14.23 25.13
C PHE A 632 0.50 15.30 24.78
N ASN A 633 0.21 16.11 23.75
CA ASN A 633 1.06 17.22 23.31
C ASN A 633 0.18 18.22 22.55
N GLU A 634 0.42 19.52 22.70
CA GLU A 634 -0.30 20.59 22.00
C GLU A 634 -0.17 20.37 20.49
N SER A 635 0.93 19.72 20.09
CA SER A 635 1.29 19.39 18.73
C SER A 635 0.95 17.97 18.26
N ALA A 636 0.20 17.19 19.06
CA ALA A 636 -0.11 15.80 18.75
C ALA A 636 -1.12 15.65 17.59
N LYS A 637 -0.85 14.73 16.67
CA LYS A 637 -1.69 14.45 15.50
C LYS A 637 -2.05 12.98 15.40
N ILE A 638 -3.34 12.68 15.25
CA ILE A 638 -3.81 11.32 14.96
C ILE A 638 -3.50 10.98 13.49
N ILE A 639 -2.62 10.00 13.27
CA ILE A 639 -2.32 9.46 11.95
C ILE A 639 -3.40 8.45 11.54
N SER A 640 -3.85 7.63 12.49
CA SER A 640 -4.88 6.62 12.24
C SER A 640 -5.68 6.34 13.51
N SER A 641 -6.94 5.96 13.35
CA SER A 641 -7.79 5.51 14.46
C SER A 641 -8.58 4.27 14.04
N GLN A 642 -8.77 3.35 14.97
CA GLN A 642 -9.49 2.10 14.74
C GLN A 642 -10.29 1.74 16.00
N TYR A 643 -11.59 1.51 15.84
CA TYR A 643 -12.43 0.94 16.90
C TYR A 643 -12.13 -0.55 17.04
N GLN A 644 -11.91 -0.99 18.28
CA GLN A 644 -11.72 -2.41 18.61
C GLN A 644 -12.98 -2.99 19.27
N SER A 645 -13.75 -2.16 19.96
CA SER A 645 -15.09 -2.43 20.46
C SER A 645 -15.87 -1.13 20.68
N GLU A 646 -17.09 -1.21 21.20
CA GLU A 646 -17.86 -0.03 21.62
C GLU A 646 -17.17 0.74 22.76
N LYS A 647 -16.40 0.05 23.60
CA LYS A 647 -15.69 0.64 24.76
C LYS A 647 -14.21 0.87 24.52
N ILE A 648 -13.61 0.23 23.52
CA ILE A 648 -12.16 0.30 23.26
C ILE A 648 -11.88 0.84 21.87
N ARG A 649 -11.05 1.88 21.82
CA ARG A 649 -10.53 2.46 20.59
C ARG A 649 -9.02 2.54 20.63
N SER A 650 -8.36 2.37 19.50
CA SER A 650 -6.91 2.62 19.39
C SER A 650 -6.61 3.71 18.38
N PHE A 651 -5.61 4.53 18.65
CA PHE A 651 -5.14 5.57 17.74
C PHE A 651 -3.62 5.60 17.69
N VAL A 652 -3.07 5.90 16.51
CA VAL A 652 -1.63 6.16 16.32
C VAL A 652 -1.46 7.66 16.26
N VAL A 653 -0.63 8.18 17.16
CA VAL A 653 -0.41 9.60 17.38
C VAL A 653 1.02 9.93 17.00
N GLU A 654 1.18 10.89 16.10
CA GLU A 654 2.45 11.57 15.82
C GLU A 654 2.58 12.75 16.79
N TYR A 655 3.71 12.87 17.49
CA TYR A 655 4.00 14.08 18.26
C TYR A 655 5.49 14.44 18.12
N PRO A 656 5.83 15.73 18.25
CA PRO A 656 7.22 16.17 18.16
C PRO A 656 7.97 15.91 19.48
N VAL A 657 9.18 15.36 19.37
CA VAL A 657 10.16 15.20 20.45
C VAL A 657 11.49 15.72 19.92
N ASN A 658 12.04 16.78 20.51
CA ASN A 658 13.33 17.36 20.12
C ASN A 658 13.46 17.60 18.59
N ASP A 659 12.44 18.21 17.98
CA ASP A 659 12.31 18.47 16.53
C ASP A 659 12.17 17.22 15.63
N GLU A 660 12.23 16.00 16.18
CA GLU A 660 11.90 14.75 15.49
C GLU A 660 10.43 14.36 15.71
N LYS A 661 9.86 13.57 14.79
CA LYS A 661 8.48 13.11 14.87
C LYS A 661 8.45 11.66 15.35
N GLU A 662 7.87 11.44 16.53
CA GLU A 662 7.65 10.10 17.07
C GLU A 662 6.21 9.66 16.85
N CYS A 663 6.00 8.35 16.68
CA CYS A 663 4.68 7.76 16.53
C CYS A 663 4.41 6.76 17.66
N VAL A 664 3.34 6.99 18.42
CA VAL A 664 2.94 6.13 19.53
C VAL A 664 1.52 5.62 19.31
N LYS A 665 1.27 4.35 19.66
CA LYS A 665 -0.06 3.75 19.59
C LYS A 665 -0.70 3.78 20.97
N ILE A 666 -1.82 4.48 21.11
CA ILE A 666 -2.58 4.56 22.36
C ILE A 666 -3.85 3.71 22.26
N TYR A 667 -4.19 3.06 23.38
CA TYR A 667 -5.45 2.35 23.57
C TYR A 667 -6.30 3.12 24.56
N SER A 668 -7.51 3.45 24.16
CA SER A 668 -8.44 4.23 24.95
C SER A 668 -9.66 3.42 25.32
N PHE A 669 -10.02 3.47 26.59
CA PHE A 669 -11.15 2.77 27.16
C PHE A 669 -12.19 3.72 27.73
N PHE A 670 -13.44 3.48 27.35
CA PHE A 670 -14.61 4.26 27.75
C PHE A 670 -15.53 3.37 28.59
N SER A 671 -15.66 3.69 29.88
CA SER A 671 -16.57 2.94 30.74
C SER A 671 -17.07 3.77 31.92
N LYS A 672 -18.38 3.82 32.14
CA LYS A 672 -19.04 4.40 33.34
C LYS A 672 -18.62 5.84 33.69
N GLY A 673 -18.20 6.64 32.70
CA GLY A 673 -17.69 8.00 32.90
C GLY A 673 -16.20 8.08 33.22
N TYR A 674 -15.47 7.01 32.93
CA TYR A 674 -14.02 6.99 32.87
C TYR A 674 -13.59 6.99 31.41
N VAL A 675 -12.56 7.77 31.13
CA VAL A 675 -11.78 7.69 29.90
C VAL A 675 -10.35 7.41 30.33
N ILE A 676 -9.80 6.28 29.88
CA ILE A 676 -8.45 5.87 30.27
C ILE A 676 -7.65 5.62 28.99
N ASP A 677 -6.51 6.29 28.86
CA ASP A 677 -5.62 6.15 27.73
C ASP A 677 -4.32 5.44 28.17
N LEU A 678 -4.05 4.27 27.58
CA LEU A 678 -2.84 3.48 27.81
C LEU A 678 -1.86 3.64 26.66
N CYS A 679 -0.61 3.89 27.01
CA CYS A 679 0.52 3.85 26.10
C CYS A 679 1.37 2.60 26.41
N PRO A 680 1.46 1.63 25.50
CA PRO A 680 2.42 0.54 25.62
C PRO A 680 3.80 1.00 25.17
N GLU A 681 4.75 0.99 26.09
CA GLU A 681 6.17 1.21 25.84
C GLU A 681 6.95 -0.11 25.90
N LYS A 682 8.23 -0.08 25.51
CA LYS A 682 9.10 -1.27 25.54
C LYS A 682 9.28 -1.85 26.96
N SER A 683 9.11 -1.02 27.99
CA SER A 683 9.28 -1.35 29.41
C SER A 683 7.97 -1.74 30.13
N GLY A 684 6.81 -1.59 29.50
CA GLY A 684 5.52 -1.87 30.14
C GLY A 684 4.34 -1.11 29.55
N VAL A 685 3.18 -1.20 30.19
CA VAL A 685 1.97 -0.43 29.85
C VAL A 685 1.83 0.70 30.86
N PHE A 686 1.81 1.94 30.39
CA PHE A 686 1.66 3.11 31.25
C PHE A 686 0.29 3.74 31.07
N ILE A 687 -0.37 4.08 32.19
CA ILE A 687 -1.54 4.97 32.16
C ILE A 687 -1.03 6.36 31.84
N HIS A 688 -1.39 6.83 30.64
CA HIS A 688 -1.02 8.18 30.22
C HIS A 688 -2.04 9.19 30.73
N ASN A 689 -3.33 8.91 30.52
CA ASN A 689 -4.43 9.73 31.01
C ASN A 689 -5.45 8.87 31.73
N LEU A 690 -5.85 9.29 32.93
CA LEU A 690 -7.01 8.73 33.61
C LEU A 690 -7.96 9.87 33.97
N ILE A 691 -9.08 9.93 33.26
CA ILE A 691 -10.09 10.95 33.41
C ILE A 691 -11.34 10.32 34.01
N LYS A 692 -11.72 10.75 35.21
CA LYS A 692 -12.91 10.26 35.92
C LYS A 692 -13.95 11.35 36.09
N VAL A 693 -15.14 11.11 35.56
CA VAL A 693 -16.29 12.00 35.62
C VAL A 693 -17.25 11.54 36.73
N LYS A 694 -17.24 12.23 37.87
CA LYS A 694 -18.16 11.99 38.99
C LYS A 694 -19.29 13.02 39.00
N SER A 695 -20.54 12.57 39.10
CA SER A 695 -21.63 13.46 39.51
C SER A 695 -21.52 13.69 41.01
N LYS A 696 -21.53 14.95 41.46
CA LYS A 696 -21.65 15.24 42.88
C LYS A 696 -23.10 14.93 43.28
N LYS A 697 -23.36 13.76 43.86
CA LYS A 697 -24.62 13.55 44.58
C LYS A 697 -24.54 14.42 45.83
N THR A 698 -25.41 15.42 45.93
CA THR A 698 -25.69 16.10 47.19
C THR A 698 -26.14 15.03 48.17
N LYS A 699 -25.23 14.60 49.07
CA LYS A 699 -25.63 13.83 50.24
C LYS A 699 -26.37 14.81 51.16
N GLU A 700 -27.69 14.77 51.14
CA GLU A 700 -28.43 15.03 52.35
C GLU A 700 -27.99 13.99 53.39
N ASN A 701 -27.47 14.48 54.51
CA ASN A 701 -27.31 13.84 55.80
C ASN A 701 -26.89 12.35 55.79
N ASP A 702 -25.60 12.10 55.98
CA ASP A 702 -25.20 10.94 56.78
C ASP A 702 -23.86 11.21 57.48
N THR A 703 -23.97 11.91 58.61
CA THR A 703 -23.00 11.90 59.68
C THR A 703 -23.06 10.52 60.36
N ARG A 704 -22.11 9.63 60.10
CA ARG A 704 -21.61 8.67 61.10
C ARG A 704 -20.37 7.91 60.61
N LYS A 705 -19.27 8.17 61.34
CA LYS A 705 -18.13 7.30 61.66
C LYS A 705 -17.16 6.95 60.52
N PHE A 706 -16.10 7.75 60.44
CA PHE A 706 -14.73 7.27 60.23
C PHE A 706 -13.87 7.88 61.34
N ASN A 707 -13.57 7.07 62.35
CA ASN A 707 -12.46 7.29 63.27
C ASN A 707 -11.37 6.28 62.93
N GLU A 708 -10.13 6.70 63.22
CA GLU A 708 -8.88 5.92 63.27
C GLU A 708 -8.01 5.93 62.00
N ALA A 709 -7.16 6.95 61.94
CA ALA A 709 -5.77 6.84 61.51
C ALA A 709 -4.91 6.21 62.64
N PRO A 710 -3.62 5.86 62.41
CA PRO A 710 -2.62 6.90 62.64
C PRO A 710 -1.37 6.89 61.72
N ASN A 711 -0.90 8.11 61.45
CA ASN A 711 0.49 8.61 61.47
C ASN A 711 1.65 7.81 60.84
N SER A 712 2.30 8.43 59.84
CA SER A 712 3.69 8.89 60.01
C SER A 712 4.05 10.04 59.06
N LEU A 713 4.56 11.11 59.68
CA LEU A 713 5.21 12.28 59.11
C LEU A 713 6.57 11.91 58.53
N ALA A 714 6.95 12.53 57.41
CA ALA A 714 8.32 12.98 57.20
C ALA A 714 8.31 14.26 56.34
N MET A 715 8.69 15.37 56.97
CA MET A 715 9.07 16.63 56.33
C MET A 715 10.34 16.42 55.49
N VAL A 716 10.36 16.97 54.29
CA VAL A 716 11.58 17.55 53.70
C VAL A 716 11.15 18.86 53.04
N GLU A 717 11.52 19.97 53.67
CA GLU A 717 11.58 21.29 53.06
C GLU A 717 12.71 21.30 52.02
N SER A 718 12.45 21.85 50.83
CA SER A 718 13.46 22.64 50.13
C SER A 718 12.79 23.64 49.19
N ASP A 719 13.18 24.89 49.36
CA ASP A 719 12.75 26.07 48.64
C ASP A 719 12.99 25.99 47.12
N THR A 720 11.97 26.33 46.34
CA THR A 720 12.14 27.14 45.11
C THR A 720 10.82 27.89 44.83
N ASN A 721 10.87 29.21 45.03
CA ASN A 721 9.80 30.15 44.75
C ASN A 721 9.73 30.45 43.25
N GLU A 722 8.57 30.15 42.62
CA GLU A 722 7.88 30.94 41.57
C GLU A 722 6.80 30.07 40.87
N PHE A 723 5.75 29.61 41.56
CA PHE A 723 4.61 28.94 40.90
C PHE A 723 3.27 29.04 41.67
N ASP A 724 3.07 30.01 42.57
CA ASP A 724 1.98 29.96 43.58
C ASP A 724 0.83 30.99 43.40
N SER A 725 0.77 31.73 42.29
CA SER A 725 -0.36 32.66 42.03
C SER A 725 -1.57 31.96 41.39
N SER A 726 -1.36 31.00 40.49
CA SER A 726 -2.41 30.24 39.80
C SER A 726 -3.15 29.27 40.73
N GLN A 727 -2.45 28.68 41.71
CA GLN A 727 -3.04 27.73 42.66
C GLN A 727 -3.87 28.42 43.76
N LYS A 728 -3.53 29.67 44.12
CA LYS A 728 -4.34 30.47 45.05
C LYS A 728 -5.68 30.89 44.47
N LEU A 729 -5.76 31.16 43.16
CA LEU A 729 -7.02 31.47 42.49
C LEU A 729 -7.98 30.26 42.45
N LEU A 730 -7.45 29.04 42.36
CA LEU A 730 -8.23 27.80 42.37
C LEU A 730 -8.77 27.43 43.77
N LYS A 731 -8.09 27.87 44.84
CA LYS A 731 -8.55 27.65 46.23
C LYS A 731 -9.56 28.68 46.73
N SER A 732 -9.71 29.83 46.06
CA SER A 732 -10.60 30.91 46.53
C SER A 732 -12.02 30.89 45.97
N ILE A 733 -12.35 29.99 45.02
CA ILE A 733 -13.75 29.72 44.63
C ILE A 733 -14.39 28.85 45.72
N LYS A 734 -14.68 29.49 46.86
CA LYS A 734 -15.51 28.95 47.93
C LYS A 734 -16.83 28.50 47.35
N SER A 735 -17.16 27.26 47.67
CA SER A 735 -18.37 26.53 47.30
C SER A 735 -19.65 27.31 47.61
N SER A 736 -20.14 28.09 46.66
CA SER A 736 -21.58 28.16 46.46
C SER A 736 -22.04 26.74 46.09
N LYS A 737 -23.11 26.27 46.72
CA LYS A 737 -23.67 24.93 46.48
C LYS A 737 -24.11 24.83 45.01
N LEU A 738 -23.23 24.37 44.14
CA LEU A 738 -23.55 24.05 42.75
C LEU A 738 -24.35 22.74 42.74
N GLU A 739 -25.67 22.87 42.83
CA GLU A 739 -26.61 21.81 42.54
C GLU A 739 -26.33 21.24 41.14
N ASN A 740 -26.23 19.91 41.02
CA ASN A 740 -25.94 19.20 39.77
C ASN A 740 -24.57 19.47 39.11
N SER A 741 -23.52 19.71 39.91
CA SER A 741 -22.15 19.80 39.38
C SER A 741 -21.51 18.43 39.09
N THR A 742 -20.76 18.36 38.00
CA THR A 742 -19.96 17.19 37.60
C THR A 742 -18.49 17.49 37.83
N LYS A 743 -17.84 16.66 38.65
CA LYS A 743 -16.41 16.75 38.96
C LYS A 743 -15.60 15.88 37.99
N LEU A 744 -14.64 16.48 37.30
CA LEU A 744 -13.63 15.85 36.48
C LEU A 744 -12.37 15.67 37.33
N HIS A 745 -11.95 14.43 37.54
CA HIS A 745 -10.65 14.09 38.11
C HIS A 745 -9.72 13.73 36.96
N ILE A 746 -8.62 14.46 36.79
CA ILE A 746 -7.56 14.16 35.82
C ILE A 746 -6.36 13.65 36.62
N LEU A 747 -5.96 12.40 36.40
CA LEU A 747 -4.75 11.84 36.97
C LEU A 747 -3.64 11.85 35.90
N TYR A 748 -2.49 12.43 36.23
CA TYR A 748 -1.33 12.55 35.34
C TYR A 748 0.00 12.32 36.09
N LYS A 749 1.02 11.81 35.37
CA LYS A 749 2.35 11.48 35.91
C LYS A 749 3.33 12.64 35.66
N SER A 750 4.17 12.97 36.64
CA SER A 750 4.99 14.22 36.70
C SER A 750 6.09 14.39 35.63
N LEU A 751 6.19 13.49 34.65
CA LEU A 751 7.20 13.54 33.59
C LEU A 751 6.96 14.68 32.57
N SER A 752 5.82 15.36 32.63
CA SER A 752 5.50 16.53 31.81
C SER A 752 5.52 17.80 32.67
N THR A 753 6.31 18.79 32.24
CA THR A 753 6.36 20.12 32.84
C THR A 753 4.95 20.73 32.93
N VAL A 754 4.70 21.37 34.08
CA VAL A 754 3.42 21.81 34.67
C VAL A 754 2.48 22.68 33.79
N VAL A 755 2.86 23.02 32.56
CA VAL A 755 2.10 23.93 31.66
C VAL A 755 0.96 23.21 30.92
N PHE A 756 1.12 21.90 30.70
CA PHE A 756 0.32 21.14 29.75
C PHE A 756 -1.17 20.88 30.12
N PRO A 757 -1.52 20.60 31.40
CA PRO A 757 -2.92 20.35 31.78
C PRO A 757 -3.82 21.57 31.53
N ASN A 758 -3.29 22.78 31.66
CA ASN A 758 -4.09 24.01 31.60
C ASN A 758 -4.72 24.22 30.22
N PHE A 759 -3.98 24.02 29.13
CA PHE A 759 -4.53 24.18 27.78
C PHE A 759 -5.68 23.19 27.51
N PHE A 760 -5.49 21.91 27.84
CA PHE A 760 -6.53 20.89 27.69
C PHE A 760 -7.81 21.24 28.46
N ILE A 761 -7.65 21.69 29.70
CA ILE A 761 -8.74 22.13 30.57
C ILE A 761 -9.48 23.32 29.97
N GLU A 762 -8.73 24.30 29.47
CA GLU A 762 -9.32 25.49 28.89
C GLU A 762 -10.14 25.14 27.65
N VAL A 763 -9.64 24.27 26.77
CA VAL A 763 -10.39 23.83 25.59
C VAL A 763 -11.65 23.03 25.98
N ILE A 764 -11.62 22.22 27.05
CA ILE A 764 -12.84 21.57 27.56
C ILE A 764 -13.85 22.61 28.04
N LYS A 765 -13.42 23.59 28.83
CA LYS A 765 -14.28 24.68 29.32
C LYS A 765 -14.91 25.44 28.15
N ILE A 766 -14.10 25.79 27.16
CA ILE A 766 -14.54 26.43 25.91
C ILE A 766 -15.58 25.58 25.19
N LYS A 767 -15.30 24.30 24.89
CA LYS A 767 -16.28 23.42 24.23
C LYS A 767 -17.55 23.25 25.05
N SER A 768 -17.44 23.28 26.38
CA SER A 768 -18.58 23.19 27.26
C SER A 768 -19.46 24.42 27.28
N SER A 769 -18.89 25.62 27.18
CA SER A 769 -19.67 26.85 27.08
C SER A 769 -20.53 26.84 25.81
N PHE A 770 -19.99 26.31 24.70
CA PHE A 770 -20.72 26.26 23.43
C PHE A 770 -21.83 25.20 23.37
N LEU A 771 -21.84 24.21 24.26
CA LEU A 771 -22.88 23.18 24.28
C LEU A 771 -24.28 23.72 24.56
N LYS A 772 -24.41 24.88 25.20
CA LYS A 772 -25.71 25.54 25.34
C LYS A 772 -26.35 25.83 23.98
N TYR A 773 -25.56 26.29 23.01
CA TYR A 773 -26.05 26.55 21.66
C TYR A 773 -26.35 25.27 20.90
N PHE A 774 -25.44 24.28 20.96
CA PHE A 774 -25.66 22.99 20.31
C PHE A 774 -26.91 22.27 20.82
N ASN A 775 -27.14 22.26 22.14
CA ASN A 775 -28.34 21.64 22.72
C ASN A 775 -29.63 22.34 22.29
N LEU A 776 -29.59 23.65 22.05
CA LEU A 776 -30.73 24.39 21.52
C LEU A 776 -30.91 24.11 20.03
N ALA A 777 -29.81 24.02 19.28
CA ALA A 777 -29.82 23.71 17.85
C ALA A 777 -30.22 22.26 17.53
N ASP A 778 -29.91 21.31 18.39
CA ASP A 778 -30.30 19.91 18.25
C ASP A 778 -31.83 19.73 18.27
N LYS A 779 -32.56 20.67 18.88
CA LYS A 779 -34.03 20.67 18.90
C LYS A 779 -34.65 21.20 17.61
N ILE A 780 -33.85 21.75 16.71
CA ILE A 780 -34.31 22.37 15.47
C ILE A 780 -33.92 21.46 14.30
N GLU A 781 -34.90 21.17 13.45
CA GLU A 781 -34.70 20.40 12.23
C GLU A 781 -33.90 21.20 11.19
N TYR A 782 -33.18 20.47 10.34
CA TYR A 782 -32.48 21.06 9.21
C TYR A 782 -33.49 21.64 8.21
N LYS A 783 -33.22 22.86 7.76
CA LYS A 783 -33.90 23.49 6.63
C LYS A 783 -33.07 23.29 5.37
N HIS A 784 -33.72 23.38 4.21
CA HIS A 784 -33.09 23.15 2.92
C HIS A 784 -33.16 24.41 2.05
N SER A 785 -32.05 24.79 1.41
CA SER A 785 -32.01 25.85 0.41
C SER A 785 -31.33 25.36 -0.88
N ARG A 786 -31.75 25.88 -2.04
CA ARG A 786 -31.17 25.47 -3.33
C ARG A 786 -30.08 26.44 -3.79
N ASN A 787 -28.89 25.92 -4.09
CA ASN A 787 -27.70 26.62 -4.65
C ASN A 787 -27.11 27.79 -3.82
N GLU A 788 -27.96 28.62 -3.21
CA GLU A 788 -27.61 29.74 -2.34
C GLU A 788 -28.51 29.75 -1.11
N LEU A 789 -28.01 30.27 0.01
CA LEU A 789 -28.78 30.52 1.22
C LEU A 789 -28.72 32.01 1.53
N LYS A 790 -29.88 32.65 1.61
CA LYS A 790 -30.03 34.04 2.06
C LYS A 790 -30.96 34.05 3.26
N ILE A 791 -30.44 34.49 4.39
CA ILE A 791 -31.22 34.63 5.63
C ILE A 791 -31.23 36.10 5.99
N GLU A 792 -32.42 36.66 6.16
CA GLU A 792 -32.60 37.99 6.71
C GLU A 792 -33.25 37.85 8.09
N SER A 793 -32.62 38.41 9.12
CA SER A 793 -33.11 38.28 10.50
C SER A 793 -32.79 39.53 11.29
N TYR A 794 -33.79 40.01 12.04
CA TYR A 794 -33.57 41.02 13.06
C TYR A 794 -33.00 40.36 14.32
N VAL A 795 -31.91 40.91 14.85
CA VAL A 795 -31.25 40.46 16.07
C VAL A 795 -31.20 41.63 17.05
N LYS A 796 -32.13 41.64 18.00
CA LYS A 796 -32.27 42.73 18.98
C LYS A 796 -31.04 42.89 19.87
N LYS A 797 -30.45 41.78 20.31
CA LYS A 797 -29.17 41.67 21.04
C LYS A 797 -28.86 40.19 21.21
N GLY A 798 -27.62 39.76 20.95
CA GLY A 798 -27.15 38.42 21.32
C GLY A 798 -26.37 37.74 20.20
N THR A 799 -26.47 36.42 20.08
CA THR A 799 -25.65 35.62 19.16
C THR A 799 -26.50 34.92 18.12
N ILE A 800 -25.99 34.88 16.89
CA ILE A 800 -26.53 33.97 15.87
C ILE A 800 -25.78 32.65 15.92
N PHE A 801 -26.51 31.57 15.71
CA PHE A 801 -25.96 30.26 15.43
C PHE A 801 -26.34 29.87 14.02
N LEU A 802 -25.34 29.56 13.23
CA LEU A 802 -25.47 29.10 11.86
C LEU A 802 -24.70 27.79 11.73
N GLN A 803 -25.39 26.76 11.31
CA GLN A 803 -24.80 25.47 10.99
C GLN A 803 -25.25 25.06 9.60
N PHE A 804 -24.34 24.62 8.73
CA PHE A 804 -24.74 24.10 7.43
C PHE A 804 -23.81 23.02 6.90
N MET A 805 -24.35 22.15 6.04
CA MET A 805 -23.63 21.08 5.36
C MET A 805 -24.21 20.85 3.96
N THR A 806 -23.45 20.16 3.11
CA THR A 806 -23.90 19.77 1.77
C THR A 806 -23.54 18.32 1.48
N GLU A 807 -24.33 17.67 0.62
CA GLU A 807 -24.10 16.26 0.24
C GLU A 807 -22.78 16.06 -0.51
N ILE A 808 -22.40 17.00 -1.38
CA ILE A 808 -21.19 16.94 -2.20
C ILE A 808 -20.21 18.02 -1.75
N GLU A 809 -18.91 17.76 -1.87
CA GLU A 809 -17.89 18.76 -1.55
C GLU A 809 -17.90 19.91 -2.58
N ASP A 810 -18.12 21.14 -2.11
CA ASP A 810 -18.07 22.37 -2.91
C ASP A 810 -17.50 23.53 -2.08
N ASP A 811 -17.14 24.62 -2.78
CA ASP A 811 -16.60 25.83 -2.18
C ASP A 811 -17.72 26.87 -1.96
N PHE A 812 -17.92 27.32 -0.72
CA PHE A 812 -18.92 28.33 -0.37
C PHE A 812 -18.27 29.61 0.15
N SER A 813 -18.83 30.77 -0.18
CA SER A 813 -18.51 32.04 0.52
C SER A 813 -19.62 32.35 1.52
N LEU A 814 -19.24 32.73 2.74
CA LEU A 814 -20.15 33.21 3.78
C LEU A 814 -19.92 34.70 4.02
N SER A 815 -20.99 35.47 4.07
CA SER A 815 -20.96 36.89 4.43
C SER A 815 -22.11 37.19 5.40
N ILE A 816 -21.81 37.99 6.43
CA ILE A 816 -22.80 38.57 7.34
C ILE A 816 -22.74 40.08 7.17
N PHE A 817 -23.84 40.66 6.73
CA PHE A 817 -23.99 42.08 6.45
C PHE A 817 -24.90 42.72 7.50
N SER A 818 -24.41 43.81 8.09
CA SER A 818 -25.15 44.66 9.03
C SER A 818 -25.96 45.70 8.25
N CYS A 819 -27.28 45.67 8.35
CA CYS A 819 -28.11 46.69 7.68
C CYS A 819 -28.07 48.03 8.41
N LYS A 820 -27.76 48.05 9.71
CA LYS A 820 -27.58 49.29 10.46
C LYS A 820 -26.32 50.05 10.04
N THR A 821 -25.18 49.35 9.92
CA THR A 821 -23.91 49.98 9.53
C THR A 821 -23.67 50.00 8.03
N GLN A 822 -24.45 49.23 7.25
CA GLN A 822 -24.27 49.02 5.81
C GLN A 822 -22.90 48.41 5.46
N LEU A 823 -22.30 47.64 6.38
CA LEU A 823 -20.99 47.00 6.22
C LEU A 823 -21.06 45.49 6.42
N ILE A 824 -20.14 44.78 5.77
CA ILE A 824 -19.89 43.36 6.04
C ILE A 824 -19.16 43.25 7.38
N VAL A 825 -19.80 42.65 8.37
CA VAL A 825 -19.24 42.49 9.72
C VAL A 825 -18.41 41.21 9.87
N PHE A 826 -18.74 40.19 9.06
CA PHE A 826 -18.00 38.93 9.04
C PHE A 826 -18.02 38.31 7.65
N GLU A 827 -16.87 37.81 7.20
CA GLU A 827 -16.73 37.17 5.89
C GLU A 827 -15.76 35.99 5.93
N ILE A 828 -16.17 34.89 5.32
CA ILE A 828 -15.27 33.78 4.98
C ILE A 828 -15.35 33.57 3.47
N TYR A 829 -14.25 33.88 2.78
CA TYR A 829 -14.19 33.78 1.34
C TYR A 829 -14.44 32.36 0.83
N LYS A 830 -13.96 31.32 1.52
CA LYS A 830 -14.06 29.94 1.05
C LYS A 830 -14.18 28.94 2.20
N ILE A 831 -15.34 28.30 2.30
CA ILE A 831 -15.70 27.17 3.15
C ILE A 831 -15.82 25.93 2.26
N ILE A 832 -15.42 24.75 2.73
CA ILE A 832 -15.50 23.49 2.00
C ILE A 832 -16.46 22.56 2.75
N SER A 833 -17.64 22.30 2.20
CA SER A 833 -18.76 21.79 3.03
C SER A 833 -19.23 20.35 2.76
N SER A 834 -18.34 19.40 2.47
CA SER A 834 -18.69 17.97 2.66
C SER A 834 -18.86 17.59 4.14
N LYS A 835 -18.47 18.48 5.06
CA LYS A 835 -18.67 18.38 6.50
C LYS A 835 -19.43 19.59 7.02
N GLU A 836 -20.05 19.41 8.18
CA GLU A 836 -20.77 20.43 8.93
C GLU A 836 -19.85 21.62 9.26
N PHE A 837 -20.26 22.80 8.83
CA PHE A 837 -19.67 24.08 9.22
C PHE A 837 -20.56 24.72 10.29
N THR A 838 -19.96 25.23 11.36
CA THR A 838 -20.69 25.90 12.45
C THR A 838 -20.06 27.26 12.74
N LEU A 839 -20.91 28.27 12.87
CA LEU A 839 -20.58 29.62 13.27
C LEU A 839 -21.51 30.07 14.40
N ILE A 840 -20.93 30.59 15.49
CA ILE A 840 -21.61 31.41 16.48
C ILE A 840 -20.99 32.79 16.41
N TYR A 841 -21.82 33.81 16.26
CA TYR A 841 -21.34 35.17 16.06
C TYR A 841 -22.24 36.19 16.79
N PRO A 842 -21.68 37.11 17.58
CA PRO A 842 -22.45 38.12 18.29
C PRO A 842 -22.92 39.22 17.33
N VAL A 843 -24.13 39.70 17.55
CA VAL A 843 -24.80 40.75 16.76
C VAL A 843 -25.53 41.69 17.70
N ASP A 844 -25.19 42.98 17.64
CA ASP A 844 -25.72 44.00 18.54
C ASP A 844 -26.80 44.87 17.88
N ASN A 845 -28.06 44.61 18.23
CA ASN A 845 -29.24 45.39 17.84
C ASN A 845 -29.23 45.82 16.38
N ASP A 846 -29.32 44.83 15.51
CA ASP A 846 -29.13 44.99 14.09
C ASP A 846 -30.05 44.08 13.28
N TYR A 847 -30.35 44.51 12.07
CA TYR A 847 -30.95 43.66 11.06
C TYR A 847 -29.82 43.10 10.18
N ILE A 848 -29.61 41.80 10.23
CA ILE A 848 -28.52 41.17 9.50
C ILE A 848 -29.02 40.43 8.26
N LYS A 849 -28.17 40.43 7.22
CA LYS A 849 -28.32 39.57 6.04
C LYS A 849 -27.16 38.59 5.99
N ILE A 850 -27.46 37.31 6.00
CA ILE A 850 -26.48 36.24 5.87
C ILE A 850 -26.58 35.67 4.46
N GLY A 851 -25.49 35.71 3.72
CA GLY A 851 -25.37 35.11 2.40
C GLY A 851 -24.38 33.96 2.39
N ILE A 852 -24.85 32.77 2.00
CA ILE A 852 -24.00 31.62 1.67
C ILE A 852 -24.17 31.31 0.19
N VAL A 853 -23.09 31.40 -0.57
CA VAL A 853 -23.13 31.27 -2.04
C VAL A 853 -22.12 30.21 -2.47
N SER A 854 -22.58 29.20 -3.22
CA SER A 854 -21.68 28.25 -3.87
C SER A 854 -20.88 28.93 -4.98
N LYS A 855 -19.58 28.68 -5.03
CA LYS A 855 -18.68 29.21 -6.07
C LYS A 855 -18.73 28.42 -7.37
N HIS A 856 -18.93 27.10 -7.31
CA HIS A 856 -18.91 26.23 -8.49
C HIS A 856 -20.29 25.68 -8.85
N ARG A 857 -21.31 25.94 -8.04
CA ARG A 857 -22.70 25.46 -8.19
C ARG A 857 -22.78 23.93 -8.36
N LYS A 858 -21.93 23.18 -7.64
CA LYS A 858 -21.94 21.72 -7.69
C LYS A 858 -23.06 21.13 -6.84
N ASN A 859 -23.34 21.77 -5.70
CA ASN A 859 -24.42 21.35 -4.81
C ASN A 859 -25.74 21.95 -5.22
N ILE A 860 -26.76 21.10 -5.28
CA ILE A 860 -28.15 21.47 -5.54
C ILE A 860 -28.84 21.92 -4.25
N SER A 861 -28.44 21.36 -3.10
CA SER A 861 -29.03 21.62 -1.78
C SER A 861 -27.98 22.03 -0.74
N ILE A 862 -28.38 22.94 0.15
CA ILE A 862 -27.67 23.34 1.37
C ILE A 862 -28.60 23.05 2.54
N ASP A 863 -28.17 22.16 3.42
CA ASP A 863 -28.89 21.83 4.65
C ASP A 863 -28.37 22.73 5.75
N TYR A 864 -29.23 23.48 6.41
CA TYR A 864 -28.82 24.47 7.41
C TYR A 864 -29.73 24.55 8.64
N LYS A 865 -29.15 24.98 9.76
CA LYS A 865 -29.84 25.45 10.96
C LYS A 865 -29.45 26.89 11.22
N PHE A 866 -30.44 27.70 11.55
CA PHE A 866 -30.24 29.10 11.92
C PHE A 866 -31.08 29.46 13.13
N ILE A 867 -30.44 30.08 14.13
CA ILE A 867 -31.06 30.43 15.41
C ILE A 867 -30.52 31.78 15.85
N ASN A 868 -31.40 32.60 16.39
CA ASN A 868 -31.04 33.83 17.06
C ASN A 868 -31.20 33.62 18.58
N PHE A 869 -30.15 33.88 19.34
CA PHE A 869 -30.12 33.81 20.79
C PHE A 869 -30.05 35.20 21.39
N GLU A 870 -30.82 35.44 22.45
CA GLU A 870 -30.90 36.77 23.10
C GLU A 870 -29.71 37.09 24.03
N TYR A 871 -28.78 36.16 24.20
CA TYR A 871 -27.68 36.27 25.14
C TYR A 871 -26.35 35.80 24.54
N ASP A 872 -25.28 36.37 25.12
CA ASP A 872 -23.85 36.06 24.96
C ASP A 872 -23.01 36.86 23.94
N LYS A 873 -21.70 36.99 24.23
CA LYS A 873 -20.67 37.61 23.36
C LYS A 873 -19.76 36.57 22.70
N ASP A 874 -20.04 35.30 22.93
CA ASP A 874 -19.34 34.15 22.40
C ASP A 874 -19.17 34.19 20.86
N ILE A 875 -17.95 33.93 20.40
CA ILE A 875 -17.62 33.72 19.00
C ILE A 875 -17.14 32.28 18.84
N TYR A 876 -17.70 31.56 17.88
CA TYR A 876 -17.30 30.19 17.58
C TYR A 876 -17.20 29.99 16.08
N LEU A 877 -16.05 29.54 15.60
CA LEU A 877 -15.90 29.09 14.23
C LEU A 877 -15.34 27.68 14.25
N ASN A 878 -16.09 26.74 13.68
CA ASN A 878 -15.64 25.37 13.46
C ASN A 878 -16.00 24.93 12.05
N GLY A 879 -14.99 24.60 11.26
CA GLY A 879 -15.22 24.03 9.93
C GLY A 879 -13.97 24.02 9.07
N ARG A 880 -14.15 23.53 7.84
CA ARG A 880 -13.07 23.47 6.84
C ARG A 880 -13.15 24.68 5.94
N ILE A 881 -12.05 25.42 5.86
CA ILE A 881 -11.91 26.56 4.96
C ILE A 881 -10.79 26.35 3.95
N GLY A 882 -10.83 27.11 2.85
CA GLY A 882 -9.74 27.25 1.92
C GLY A 882 -9.15 28.64 1.95
N LEU A 883 -7.82 28.75 1.98
CA LEU A 883 -7.12 30.02 1.87
C LEU A 883 -6.26 30.00 0.60
N ASP A 884 -6.66 30.82 -0.37
CA ASP A 884 -5.88 31.09 -1.57
C ASP A 884 -4.59 31.87 -1.21
N ASN A 885 -3.64 31.93 -2.14
CA ASN A 885 -2.37 32.62 -1.88
C ASN A 885 -2.65 34.08 -1.45
N ASN A 886 -1.99 34.53 -0.38
CA ASN A 886 -2.15 35.85 0.25
C ASN A 886 -3.52 36.19 0.87
N HIS A 887 -4.53 35.33 0.75
CA HIS A 887 -5.80 35.54 1.43
C HIS A 887 -5.67 35.36 2.94
N LYS A 888 -6.51 36.08 3.68
CA LYS A 888 -6.55 36.08 5.14
C LYS A 888 -7.97 35.79 5.60
N LEU A 889 -8.13 34.86 6.51
CA LEU A 889 -9.30 34.85 7.39
C LEU A 889 -8.99 35.78 8.55
N LYS A 890 -9.93 36.68 8.86
CA LYS A 890 -9.86 37.59 10.00
C LYS A 890 -11.06 37.34 10.90
N ILE A 891 -10.83 37.12 12.18
CA ILE A 891 -11.89 37.01 13.18
C ILE A 891 -11.65 38.15 14.16
N LYS A 892 -12.52 39.15 14.12
CA LYS A 892 -12.53 40.25 15.09
C LYS A 892 -13.18 39.72 16.37
N ILE A 893 -12.53 39.97 17.50
CA ILE A 893 -12.87 39.43 18.80
C ILE A 893 -12.81 40.57 19.81
N GLU A 894 -13.85 40.72 20.61
CA GLU A 894 -13.91 41.70 21.69
C GLU A 894 -14.46 41.00 22.92
N GLY A 895 -13.66 40.92 23.98
CA GLY A 895 -14.03 40.21 25.19
C GLY A 895 -13.45 40.87 26.43
N THR A 896 -14.10 40.69 27.56
CA THR A 896 -13.62 41.14 28.87
C THR A 896 -12.62 40.12 29.46
N PRO A 897 -11.98 40.38 30.61
CA PRO A 897 -11.10 39.42 31.29
C PRO A 897 -11.74 38.10 31.73
N SER A 898 -13.08 38.01 31.71
CA SER A 898 -13.78 36.74 31.86
C SER A 898 -13.75 35.89 30.59
N HIS A 899 -13.26 36.39 29.45
CA HIS A 899 -13.26 35.65 28.20
C HIS A 899 -11.88 35.08 27.84
N VAL A 900 -11.90 33.93 27.17
CA VAL A 900 -10.72 33.28 26.60
C VAL A 900 -10.85 33.22 25.08
N ILE A 901 -9.85 33.77 24.42
CA ILE A 901 -9.61 33.67 22.99
C ILE A 901 -8.93 32.34 22.75
N PHE A 902 -9.38 31.60 21.75
CA PHE A 902 -8.80 30.30 21.41
C PHE A 902 -8.64 30.12 19.92
N TRP A 903 -7.66 29.32 19.54
CA TRP A 903 -7.46 28.91 18.16
C TRP A 903 -6.83 27.52 18.08
N GLU A 904 -7.13 26.84 16.98
CA GLU A 904 -6.55 25.58 16.57
C GLU A 904 -6.63 25.49 15.05
N LYS A 905 -5.51 25.07 14.44
CA LYS A 905 -5.41 24.72 13.02
C LYS A 905 -4.72 23.38 12.85
N ASN A 906 -4.97 22.73 11.71
CA ASN A 906 -4.31 21.47 11.37
C ASN A 906 -2.76 21.56 11.35
N PHE A 907 -2.14 20.55 11.97
CA PHE A 907 -0.70 20.31 12.03
C PHE A 907 -0.03 20.22 10.67
N GLY A 908 1.11 20.89 10.53
CA GLY A 908 1.97 20.79 9.35
C GLY A 908 1.49 21.61 8.15
N ILE A 909 0.46 22.45 8.32
CA ILE A 909 0.07 23.44 7.31
C ILE A 909 0.85 24.74 7.60
N PRO A 910 1.68 25.23 6.64
CA PRO A 910 2.49 26.43 6.82
C PRO A 910 1.64 27.71 6.68
N LEU A 911 0.69 27.90 7.59
CA LEU A 911 -0.09 29.12 7.76
C LEU A 911 0.64 30.04 8.72
N LYS A 912 0.74 31.33 8.37
CA LYS A 912 1.14 32.35 9.34
C LYS A 912 -0.09 32.81 10.09
N CYS A 913 -0.16 32.43 11.35
CA CYS A 913 -1.19 32.88 12.26
C CYS A 913 -0.62 33.97 13.17
N TYR A 914 -1.41 35.00 13.44
CA TYR A 914 -1.06 35.98 14.44
C TYR A 914 -2.33 36.52 15.08
N ILE A 915 -2.19 36.92 16.34
CA ILE A 915 -3.16 37.75 17.04
C ILE A 915 -2.62 39.18 17.00
N GLN A 916 -3.51 40.13 16.74
CA GLN A 916 -3.15 41.54 16.65
C GLN A 916 -4.14 42.34 17.48
N ASP A 917 -3.65 43.19 18.36
CA ASP A 917 -4.46 44.22 19.01
C ASP A 917 -4.09 45.60 18.45
N SER A 918 -4.46 46.69 19.12
CA SER A 918 -4.13 48.06 18.71
C SER A 918 -2.63 48.39 18.77
N GLU A 919 -1.84 47.67 19.57
CA GLU A 919 -0.46 48.00 19.91
C GLU A 919 0.52 46.97 19.34
N GLU A 920 0.17 45.69 19.40
CA GLU A 920 1.06 44.58 19.13
C GLU A 920 0.51 43.60 18.09
N LYS A 921 1.46 42.89 17.47
CA LYS A 921 1.17 41.81 16.54
C LYS A 921 2.02 40.59 16.91
N ASN A 922 1.39 39.65 17.59
CA ASN A 922 2.04 38.48 18.15
C ASN A 922 1.78 37.27 17.25
N LEU A 923 2.86 36.64 16.78
CA LEU A 923 2.77 35.37 16.06
C LEU A 923 2.26 34.30 17.02
N ILE A 924 1.25 33.56 16.58
CA ILE A 924 0.68 32.48 17.38
C ILE A 924 0.98 31.13 16.75
N GLY A 925 1.13 30.13 17.61
CA GLY A 925 1.38 28.75 17.25
C GLY A 925 0.19 28.08 16.55
N GLU A 926 0.25 26.75 16.46
CA GLU A 926 -0.79 25.97 15.77
C GLU A 926 -2.08 25.86 16.59
N CYS A 927 -1.96 25.85 17.90
CA CYS A 927 -3.07 25.99 18.82
C CYS A 927 -2.67 26.91 19.99
N GLY A 928 -3.66 27.40 20.71
CA GLY A 928 -3.42 28.20 21.90
C GLY A 928 -4.68 28.85 22.45
N VAL A 929 -4.50 29.43 23.62
CA VAL A 929 -5.49 30.14 24.41
C VAL A 929 -4.86 31.42 24.93
N LEU A 930 -5.66 32.48 25.01
CA LEU A 930 -5.26 33.77 25.53
C LEU A 930 -6.44 34.37 26.30
N ARG A 931 -6.22 34.82 27.54
CA ARG A 931 -7.25 35.60 28.24
C ARG A 931 -7.35 36.99 27.63
N SER A 932 -8.57 37.44 27.38
CA SER A 932 -8.81 38.77 26.84
C SER A 932 -8.53 39.84 27.91
N GLU A 933 -8.02 41.00 27.53
CA GLU A 933 -7.72 42.10 28.46
C GLU A 933 -8.65 43.30 28.26
N ASP A 934 -9.94 43.04 28.02
CA ASP A 934 -10.95 44.07 27.72
C ASP A 934 -10.61 44.95 26.52
N ARG A 935 -10.05 44.33 25.48
CA ARG A 935 -9.63 45.01 24.24
C ARG A 935 -10.03 44.23 23.00
N GLU A 936 -9.96 44.90 21.86
CA GLU A 936 -10.21 44.28 20.57
C GLU A 936 -8.98 43.52 20.09
N TYR A 937 -9.19 42.25 19.74
CA TYR A 937 -8.21 41.39 19.12
C TYR A 937 -8.66 41.00 17.72
N LEU A 938 -7.70 40.88 16.82
CA LEU A 938 -7.86 40.40 15.47
C LEU A 938 -7.06 39.12 15.29
N LEU A 939 -7.77 37.99 15.27
CA LEU A 939 -7.17 36.70 14.99
C LEU A 939 -7.07 36.52 13.47
N VAL A 940 -5.85 36.36 12.96
CA VAL A 940 -5.58 36.31 11.52
C VAL A 940 -4.92 35.00 11.11
N PHE A 941 -5.54 34.30 10.17
CA PHE A 941 -4.97 33.13 9.48
C PHE A 941 -4.57 33.52 8.06
N LYS A 942 -3.26 33.58 7.77
CA LYS A 942 -2.74 33.97 6.45
C LYS A 942 -2.01 32.80 5.77
N ASN A 943 -2.41 32.48 4.54
CA ASN A 943 -1.61 31.61 3.67
C ASN A 943 -0.52 32.41 2.94
N LYS A 944 0.76 32.02 3.12
CA LYS A 944 1.93 32.63 2.46
C LYS A 944 2.51 31.81 1.31
N LYS A 945 2.00 30.60 1.07
CA LYS A 945 2.52 29.67 0.07
C LYS A 945 1.41 29.29 -0.91
N GLU A 946 1.59 28.17 -1.62
CA GLU A 946 0.62 27.61 -2.56
C GLU A 946 -0.79 27.51 -1.95
N LYS A 947 -1.80 27.64 -2.81
CA LYS A 947 -3.22 27.50 -2.46
C LYS A 947 -3.46 26.25 -1.61
N LYS A 948 -3.90 26.44 -0.36
CA LYS A 948 -4.27 25.34 0.54
C LYS A 948 -5.78 25.22 0.56
N ARG A 949 -6.27 24.10 0.03
CA ARG A 949 -7.71 23.85 -0.08
C ARG A 949 -8.31 23.46 1.27
N ASN A 950 -7.70 22.55 2.03
CA ASN A 950 -8.33 21.97 3.22
C ASN A 950 -7.62 22.41 4.50
N ILE A 951 -8.15 23.44 5.16
CA ILE A 951 -7.69 23.92 6.47
C ILE A 951 -8.87 23.77 7.43
N ASP A 952 -8.78 22.81 8.36
CA ASP A 952 -9.75 22.75 9.46
C ASP A 952 -9.36 23.84 10.49
N ILE A 953 -10.34 24.66 10.86
CA ILE A 953 -10.19 25.76 11.82
C ILE A 953 -11.17 25.55 12.96
N PHE A 954 -10.66 25.74 14.17
CA PHE A 954 -11.44 25.86 15.39
C PHE A 954 -10.94 27.10 16.13
N ALA A 955 -11.73 28.16 16.16
CA ALA A 955 -11.28 29.43 16.73
C ALA A 955 -12.44 30.30 17.22
N GLY A 956 -12.16 31.21 18.15
CA GLY A 956 -13.14 32.17 18.61
C GLY A 956 -12.86 32.73 20.00
N LEU A 957 -13.94 33.10 20.68
CA LEU A 957 -13.98 33.69 22.01
C LEU A 957 -15.05 32.96 22.81
N ALA A 958 -14.72 32.53 24.01
CA ALA A 958 -15.68 31.94 24.92
C ALA A 958 -15.61 32.62 26.28
N GLU A 959 -16.75 32.84 26.90
CA GLU A 959 -16.77 33.24 28.31
C GLU A 959 -16.31 32.09 29.22
N PHE A 960 -15.36 32.40 30.08
CA PHE A 960 -14.60 31.49 30.93
C PHE A 960 -14.94 31.77 32.41
N TYR A 961 -15.95 31.06 32.90
CA TYR A 961 -16.39 31.11 34.30
C TYR A 961 -15.55 30.22 35.24
#